data_AF-A0A9W8DQX8-F1
#
_entry.id   AF-A0A9W8DQX8-F1
#
_cell.length_a   1.000
_cell.length_b   1.000
_cell.length_c   1.000
_cell.angle_alpha   90.00
_cell.angle_beta   90.00
_cell.angle_gamma   90.00
#
_symmetry.space_group_name_H-M   'P 1'
#
loop_
_entity.id
_entity.type
_entity.pdbx_description
1 polymer ?
#
loop_
_entity_poly.entity_id
_entity_poly.type
_entity_poly.pdbx_seq_one_letter_code
_entity_poly.pdbx_strand_id
1 'polypeptide(L)'
;MLSNVLLTKIPKSAKSTTGATTTTTGCSVIKGKLSSSGIIADSVIKNQTTILGGAAAILSATRSYATSPNSNFLDKKEPLFDKILIANRGEITCRVINTARKLGIKTVAVHSEADKYAMHVGMADEAYLIGPAQSTESYLSIPKVIQAAKQSGAQAIHPGYGFLSENADFATQLATENITFIGPPAAAIIAMGSKSESKKIMEAAKVPVVPGYHGENQDPGFLESQADQIGYPVLIKAIKGGGGKGMRIVETKKDFKDMLESAKREAMKSFGDDQVLVEKYLTTPRHVEVQIFADKFGNAVHLFERDCSVQRRHQKIIEEAPAPNLDKEVRDMLGKSAVRAAKAVNYVGAGTVEFIMDSLTNQFYFMEMNTRLQVEHPVTEMITNTDLVHWQLEVAAGNPLPLAQQDQIKLDGHAFEARIYAENPKNGFLPDTGKLVHLRTPMPSSLVTNVRVETGVKEGDEISVFYDPMIAKLVVKGQDRRSALRILKSALGQYQIVGPHTNIDFLKRLASSPDFIAGNVETGFIDKHKDELFSKVGLENEAMGYERLSQVALSAILKNNKSLNNSSGRNSTSFSPWDNPQNAMFQPNTLGKSVIPLLVDDNIKYKVAVTFKQPPKIYDIEIYKACLDNTSTTVPSILDNLITKNDTKVAEFTGVETTWTATTTPHSSQGINLHNNSGTMISNIGGRKLNSTIVYSSSGSSKDNVAVFDNGIGGDLDTLHVKLLIDQPSEYYSSIEIDQQHAASTNGGGRGKAKEGEITAPMSSRITQIPVKPGQKVEPGMVLIIVEAMKMENIIRAQSAGYVGEIFCGVGDLADEGQVLLSIEADKSPPSPKDTTSAANGDC
;
A
#
# COMPACT_ATOMS: atom_id res chain seq x y z
N MET A 1 -31.62 35.51 -36.85
CA MET A 1 -32.55 35.68 -37.98
C MET A 1 -32.55 34.39 -38.78
N LEU A 2 -33.74 33.79 -38.93
CA LEU A 2 -34.21 32.85 -39.99
C LEU A 2 -33.35 31.58 -40.24
N SER A 3 -33.72 30.40 -39.70
CA SER A 3 -34.75 29.40 -40.13
C SER A 3 -34.07 28.23 -40.89
N ASN A 4 -34.25 26.92 -40.64
CA ASN A 4 -35.44 26.09 -40.32
C ASN A 4 -34.98 24.73 -39.68
N VAL A 5 -35.61 24.25 -38.58
CA VAL A 5 -36.73 23.26 -38.46
C VAL A 5 -36.29 21.78 -38.37
N LEU A 6 -36.52 21.15 -37.22
CA LEU A 6 -37.35 19.93 -37.09
C LEU A 6 -37.68 19.64 -35.61
N LEU A 7 -38.96 19.65 -35.24
CA LEU A 7 -39.44 19.06 -34.00
C LEU A 7 -40.86 18.51 -34.19
N THR A 8 -41.03 17.27 -33.74
CA THR A 8 -42.24 16.63 -33.18
C THR A 8 -43.50 16.48 -34.03
N LYS A 9 -44.03 15.25 -33.99
CA LYS A 9 -45.43 14.94 -34.30
C LYS A 9 -46.04 14.01 -33.24
N ILE A 10 -47.14 14.52 -32.67
CA ILE A 10 -48.49 13.93 -32.64
C ILE A 10 -48.97 13.17 -31.37
N PRO A 11 -50.29 13.29 -31.04
CA PRO A 11 -50.77 13.62 -29.70
C PRO A 11 -51.74 12.60 -29.07
N LYS A 12 -52.20 12.97 -27.86
CA LYS A 12 -53.28 12.35 -27.08
C LYS A 12 -54.68 12.59 -27.65
N SER A 13 -55.54 11.57 -27.55
CA SER A 13 -56.98 11.64 -27.20
C SER A 13 -57.42 10.21 -26.87
N ALA A 14 -58.36 9.86 -26.00
CA ALA A 14 -59.16 10.52 -24.96
C ALA A 14 -59.76 9.39 -24.08
N LYS A 15 -60.17 9.75 -22.86
CA LYS A 15 -61.33 9.27 -22.05
C LYS A 15 -62.00 7.94 -22.49
N SER A 16 -62.34 6.98 -21.63
CA SER A 16 -62.95 7.08 -20.29
C SER A 16 -63.24 5.68 -19.74
N THR A 17 -63.33 5.61 -18.39
CA THR A 17 -64.22 4.71 -17.58
C THR A 17 -63.96 3.21 -17.68
N THR A 18 -63.86 2.40 -16.62
CA THR A 18 -64.54 2.39 -15.32
C THR A 18 -63.94 1.26 -14.47
N GLY A 19 -63.93 1.44 -13.14
CA GLY A 19 -64.14 0.38 -12.14
C GLY A 19 -63.02 -0.64 -11.94
N ALA A 20 -62.26 -0.52 -10.86
CA ALA A 20 -62.56 -1.14 -9.56
C ALA A 20 -62.14 -2.63 -9.52
N THR A 21 -61.00 -2.92 -8.85
CA THR A 21 -60.91 -3.73 -7.60
C THR A 21 -61.47 -5.15 -7.76
N THR A 22 -60.78 -6.25 -7.43
CA THR A 22 -60.06 -6.48 -6.17
C THR A 22 -59.39 -7.86 -6.25
N THR A 23 -58.17 -7.95 -5.73
CA THR A 23 -57.62 -8.97 -4.82
C THR A 23 -57.64 -10.49 -5.10
N THR A 24 -56.55 -11.04 -4.59
CA THR A 24 -56.42 -12.24 -3.72
C THR A 24 -55.93 -13.54 -4.35
N THR A 25 -54.67 -13.83 -4.02
CA THR A 25 -54.13 -15.05 -3.37
C THR A 25 -54.45 -16.42 -3.96
N GLY A 26 -53.40 -17.25 -4.01
CA GLY A 26 -53.57 -18.62 -3.54
C GLY A 26 -52.65 -19.64 -4.18
N CYS A 27 -51.44 -19.69 -3.64
CA CYS A 27 -50.58 -20.88 -3.51
C CYS A 27 -51.34 -22.24 -3.56
N SER A 28 -50.83 -23.22 -4.30
CA SER A 28 -50.25 -24.44 -3.69
C SER A 28 -49.85 -25.52 -4.69
N VAL A 29 -48.63 -25.99 -4.46
CA VAL A 29 -47.89 -27.16 -4.96
C VAL A 29 -48.69 -28.47 -4.92
N ILE A 30 -48.61 -29.33 -5.97
CA ILE A 30 -48.60 -30.80 -5.81
C ILE A 30 -47.71 -31.46 -6.88
N LYS A 31 -46.84 -32.37 -6.40
CA LYS A 31 -45.93 -33.29 -7.11
C LYS A 31 -46.68 -34.40 -7.87
N GLY A 32 -46.13 -34.91 -8.96
CA GLY A 32 -46.55 -36.20 -9.53
C GLY A 32 -45.66 -36.65 -10.69
N LYS A 33 -45.29 -37.93 -10.70
CA LYS A 33 -44.12 -38.54 -11.37
C LYS A 33 -44.60 -39.59 -12.41
N LEU A 34 -43.80 -39.80 -13.46
CA LEU A 34 -43.62 -41.05 -14.26
C LEU A 34 -44.79 -41.63 -15.10
N SER A 35 -44.62 -41.74 -16.42
CA SER A 35 -44.17 -42.98 -17.13
C SER A 35 -44.61 -43.07 -18.61
N SER A 36 -43.62 -43.26 -19.48
CA SER A 36 -43.50 -44.14 -20.67
C SER A 36 -44.66 -44.43 -21.65
N SER A 37 -44.35 -44.11 -22.93
CA SER A 37 -44.43 -44.97 -24.15
C SER A 37 -45.57 -44.79 -25.17
N GLY A 38 -45.14 -44.57 -26.43
CA GLY A 38 -45.78 -45.09 -27.65
C GLY A 38 -46.02 -44.06 -28.74
N ILE A 39 -45.54 -44.31 -29.98
CA ILE A 39 -46.33 -44.41 -31.23
C ILE A 39 -45.43 -44.65 -32.46
N ILE A 40 -45.94 -45.51 -33.33
CA ILE A 40 -45.46 -46.04 -34.63
C ILE A 40 -46.17 -45.29 -35.77
N ALA A 41 -45.55 -45.10 -36.95
CA ALA A 41 -46.18 -45.31 -38.28
C ALA A 41 -45.26 -45.00 -39.49
N ASP A 42 -45.33 -45.93 -40.46
CA ASP A 42 -44.76 -45.98 -41.81
C ASP A 42 -45.43 -45.02 -42.85
N SER A 43 -44.76 -44.77 -43.98
CA SER A 43 -45.27 -45.15 -45.32
C SER A 43 -44.25 -44.95 -46.47
N VAL A 44 -44.42 -45.76 -47.52
CA VAL A 44 -43.48 -46.17 -48.58
C VAL A 44 -43.88 -45.60 -49.96
N ILE A 45 -42.94 -45.64 -50.93
CA ILE A 45 -43.03 -46.08 -52.37
C ILE A 45 -42.23 -45.09 -53.30
N LYS A 46 -41.24 -45.46 -54.13
CA LYS A 46 -41.26 -46.38 -55.29
C LYS A 46 -39.84 -46.68 -55.86
N ASN A 47 -39.73 -47.88 -56.43
CA ASN A 47 -38.65 -48.58 -57.14
C ASN A 47 -37.84 -47.84 -58.23
N GLN A 48 -36.58 -48.25 -58.44
CA GLN A 48 -36.16 -49.14 -59.55
C GLN A 48 -34.67 -49.55 -59.47
N THR A 49 -34.42 -50.85 -59.59
CA THR A 49 -33.11 -51.49 -59.78
C THR A 49 -33.13 -52.24 -61.10
N THR A 50 -32.06 -52.15 -61.89
CA THR A 50 -31.80 -53.03 -63.04
C THR A 50 -30.49 -53.77 -62.79
N ILE A 51 -30.53 -55.11 -62.89
CA ILE A 51 -29.40 -56.03 -62.82
C ILE A 51 -29.24 -56.69 -64.19
N LEU A 52 -27.99 -56.83 -64.66
CA LEU A 52 -27.43 -57.79 -65.63
C LEU A 52 -25.91 -57.77 -65.35
N GLY A 53 -25.11 -58.82 -65.17
CA GLY A 53 -25.15 -60.24 -65.48
C GLY A 53 -23.78 -60.62 -66.08
N GLY A 54 -23.10 -61.67 -65.60
CA GLY A 54 -22.03 -62.37 -66.36
C GLY A 54 -20.62 -62.43 -65.76
N ALA A 55 -20.03 -63.62 -65.84
CA ALA A 55 -18.78 -64.11 -65.24
C ALA A 55 -17.46 -63.61 -65.88
N ALA A 56 -16.34 -63.65 -65.13
CA ALA A 56 -15.10 -64.41 -65.46
C ALA A 56 -13.88 -64.03 -64.59
N ALA A 57 -13.30 -65.07 -63.98
CA ALA A 57 -11.88 -65.40 -63.79
C ALA A 57 -10.78 -64.36 -63.42
N ILE A 58 -10.13 -64.65 -62.28
CA ILE A 58 -8.67 -64.83 -62.06
C ILE A 58 -7.71 -63.79 -62.69
N LEU A 59 -7.03 -62.98 -61.86
CA LEU A 59 -5.58 -63.08 -61.60
C LEU A 59 -5.09 -61.94 -60.68
N SER A 60 -4.13 -62.29 -59.83
CA SER A 60 -3.29 -61.43 -59.00
C SER A 60 -2.78 -60.18 -59.70
N ALA A 61 -2.96 -59.01 -59.07
CA ALA A 61 -2.12 -57.84 -59.29
C ALA A 61 -2.15 -56.94 -58.04
N THR A 62 -1.06 -57.00 -57.27
CA THR A 62 -0.59 -55.91 -56.41
C THR A 62 -0.61 -54.61 -57.22
N ARG A 63 -1.52 -53.68 -56.87
CA ARG A 63 -1.47 -52.30 -57.36
C ARG A 63 -1.26 -51.35 -56.19
N SER A 64 -0.08 -50.76 -56.24
CA SER A 64 0.48 -49.66 -55.49
C SER A 64 -0.53 -48.57 -55.11
N TYR A 65 -0.53 -48.19 -53.83
CA TYR A 65 -0.96 -46.86 -53.43
C TYR A 65 0.01 -45.85 -54.04
N ALA A 66 -0.45 -45.15 -55.07
CA ALA A 66 0.20 -43.95 -55.56
C ALA A 66 0.00 -42.83 -54.53
N THR A 67 1.11 -42.23 -54.12
CA THR A 67 1.23 -41.12 -53.19
C THR A 67 0.48 -39.86 -53.67
N SER A 68 -0.42 -39.33 -52.83
CA SER A 68 -0.67 -37.89 -52.80
C SER A 68 0.21 -37.27 -51.71
N PRO A 69 0.93 -36.17 -52.00
CA PRO A 69 1.78 -35.51 -51.00
C PRO A 69 0.94 -34.63 -50.08
N ASN A 70 1.39 -34.53 -48.83
CA ASN A 70 1.03 -33.55 -47.80
C ASN A 70 -0.39 -33.60 -47.22
N SER A 71 -0.55 -34.41 -46.17
CA SER A 71 -1.55 -34.19 -45.13
C SER A 71 -1.00 -34.37 -43.70
N ASN A 72 0.27 -34.02 -43.46
CA ASN A 72 0.93 -34.12 -42.14
C ASN A 72 1.41 -32.77 -41.55
N PHE A 73 0.88 -31.63 -42.01
CA PHE A 73 1.27 -30.30 -41.53
C PHE A 73 0.17 -29.57 -40.73
N LEU A 74 -0.79 -30.30 -40.14
CA LEU A 74 -1.69 -29.73 -39.15
C LEU A 74 -1.04 -29.85 -37.75
N ASP A 75 -0.52 -28.71 -37.29
CA ASP A 75 -0.31 -28.29 -35.90
C ASP A 75 0.45 -29.23 -34.95
N LYS A 76 1.78 -29.35 -35.16
CA LYS A 76 2.66 -29.87 -34.12
C LYS A 76 2.98 -28.74 -33.13
N LYS A 77 2.09 -28.56 -32.14
CA LYS A 77 2.34 -27.66 -30.99
C LYS A 77 3.39 -28.32 -30.08
N GLU A 78 4.46 -27.61 -29.77
CA GLU A 78 5.47 -28.08 -28.81
C GLU A 78 4.87 -28.10 -27.40
N PRO A 79 5.20 -29.12 -26.59
CA PRO A 79 4.75 -29.18 -25.21
C PRO A 79 5.31 -28.00 -24.41
N LEU A 80 4.52 -27.50 -23.46
CA LEU A 80 5.01 -26.53 -22.48
C LEU A 80 6.03 -27.19 -21.56
N PHE A 81 6.82 -26.35 -20.88
CA PHE A 81 7.81 -26.80 -19.89
C PHE A 81 7.15 -27.59 -18.76
N ASP A 82 7.80 -28.65 -18.29
CA ASP A 82 7.39 -29.40 -17.10
C ASP A 82 7.73 -28.64 -15.81
N LYS A 83 8.85 -27.91 -15.82
CA LYS A 83 9.37 -27.17 -14.66
C LYS A 83 10.07 -25.88 -15.08
N ILE A 84 9.70 -24.76 -14.47
CA ILE A 84 10.34 -23.46 -14.67
C ILE A 84 10.83 -22.88 -13.34
N LEU A 85 11.91 -22.10 -13.41
CA LEU A 85 12.37 -21.26 -12.30
C LEU A 85 11.95 -19.81 -12.54
N ILE A 86 11.50 -19.13 -11.49
CA ILE A 86 11.19 -17.71 -11.56
C ILE A 86 12.31 -16.93 -10.87
N ALA A 87 13.10 -16.18 -11.64
CA ALA A 87 14.26 -15.42 -11.17
C ALA A 87 13.87 -14.03 -10.65
N ASN A 88 12.90 -14.01 -9.73
CA ASN A 88 12.36 -12.77 -9.15
C ASN A 88 11.73 -13.04 -7.77
N ARG A 89 11.16 -12.01 -7.15
CA ARG A 89 10.48 -12.06 -5.85
C ARG A 89 9.14 -11.34 -5.85
N GLY A 90 8.43 -11.41 -4.71
CA GLY A 90 7.26 -10.59 -4.46
C GLY A 90 6.09 -10.92 -5.39
N GLU A 91 5.27 -9.92 -5.71
CA GLU A 91 4.00 -10.13 -6.41
C GLU A 91 4.17 -10.75 -7.80
N ILE A 92 5.21 -10.36 -8.55
CA ILE A 92 5.43 -10.90 -9.89
C ILE A 92 5.75 -12.39 -9.87
N THR A 93 6.46 -12.88 -8.86
CA THR A 93 6.70 -14.31 -8.73
C THR A 93 5.40 -15.04 -8.43
N CYS A 94 4.57 -14.50 -7.53
CA CYS A 94 3.23 -15.03 -7.28
C CYS A 94 2.36 -15.04 -8.55
N ARG A 95 2.38 -13.96 -9.33
CA ARG A 95 1.67 -13.80 -10.62
C ARG A 95 2.07 -14.87 -11.62
N VAL A 96 3.37 -15.13 -11.77
CA VAL A 96 3.89 -16.16 -12.70
C VAL A 96 3.54 -17.56 -12.20
N ILE A 97 3.71 -17.83 -10.90
CA ILE A 97 3.34 -19.11 -10.29
C ILE A 97 1.85 -19.42 -10.51
N ASN A 98 0.98 -18.42 -10.36
CA ASN A 98 -0.47 -18.61 -10.55
C ASN A 98 -0.80 -19.08 -11.98
N THR A 99 -0.15 -18.53 -13.00
CA THR A 99 -0.33 -19.01 -14.39
C THR A 99 0.29 -20.37 -14.62
N ALA A 100 1.53 -20.58 -14.16
CA ALA A 100 2.21 -21.88 -14.30
C ALA A 100 1.38 -23.02 -13.67
N ARG A 101 0.83 -22.81 -12.47
CA ARG A 101 -0.05 -23.78 -11.79
C ARG A 101 -1.34 -24.08 -12.56
N LYS A 102 -1.99 -23.07 -13.15
CA LYS A 102 -3.18 -23.27 -14.00
C LYS A 102 -2.86 -24.16 -15.21
N LEU A 103 -1.62 -24.08 -15.71
CA LEU A 103 -1.13 -24.85 -16.85
C LEU A 103 -0.51 -26.20 -16.44
N GLY A 104 -0.44 -26.52 -15.15
CA GLY A 104 0.16 -27.77 -14.65
C GLY A 104 1.70 -27.80 -14.66
N ILE A 105 2.35 -26.63 -14.79
CA ILE A 105 3.80 -26.49 -14.81
C ILE A 105 4.33 -26.38 -13.38
N LYS A 106 5.37 -27.17 -13.03
CA LYS A 106 6.04 -27.08 -11.73
C LYS A 106 6.86 -25.80 -11.62
N THR A 107 6.88 -25.22 -10.44
CA THR A 107 7.45 -23.90 -10.19
C THR A 107 8.56 -23.95 -9.16
N VAL A 108 9.68 -23.30 -9.48
CA VAL A 108 10.82 -23.12 -8.59
C VAL A 108 10.98 -21.63 -8.28
N ALA A 109 10.90 -21.27 -7.01
CA ALA A 109 11.25 -19.93 -6.55
C ALA A 109 12.73 -19.85 -6.14
N VAL A 110 13.32 -18.67 -6.28
CA VAL A 110 14.56 -18.32 -5.58
C VAL A 110 14.26 -17.28 -4.51
N HIS A 111 15.06 -17.27 -3.45
CA HIS A 111 14.90 -16.29 -2.37
C HIS A 111 16.23 -15.91 -1.73
N SER A 112 16.30 -14.69 -1.20
CA SER A 112 17.36 -14.27 -0.28
C SER A 112 17.09 -14.75 1.15
N GLU A 113 18.04 -14.53 2.07
CA GLU A 113 17.83 -14.74 3.50
C GLU A 113 16.65 -13.92 4.05
N ALA A 114 16.47 -12.68 3.58
CA ALA A 114 15.38 -11.80 4.01
C ALA A 114 14.00 -12.29 3.51
N ASP A 115 13.95 -12.95 2.35
CA ASP A 115 12.71 -13.43 1.75
C ASP A 115 12.35 -14.88 2.15
N LYS A 116 13.04 -15.47 3.13
CA LYS A 116 12.83 -16.88 3.53
C LYS A 116 11.36 -17.26 3.80
N TYR A 117 10.57 -16.32 4.30
CA TYR A 117 9.15 -16.52 4.62
C TYR A 117 8.20 -15.77 3.68
N ALA A 118 8.71 -15.19 2.60
CA ALA A 118 7.92 -14.43 1.64
C ALA A 118 6.83 -15.29 1.00
N MET A 119 5.74 -14.66 0.58
CA MET A 119 4.58 -15.35 0.02
C MET A 119 4.94 -16.25 -1.17
N HIS A 120 5.80 -15.77 -2.07
CA HIS A 120 6.18 -16.52 -3.27
C HIS A 120 6.96 -17.80 -2.96
N VAL A 121 7.73 -17.82 -1.86
CA VAL A 121 8.46 -19.01 -1.40
C VAL A 121 7.49 -20.10 -0.96
N GLY A 122 6.46 -19.74 -0.20
CA GLY A 122 5.41 -20.68 0.20
C GLY A 122 4.47 -21.07 -0.95
N MET A 123 4.47 -20.31 -2.04
CA MET A 123 3.67 -20.59 -3.25
C MET A 123 4.41 -21.46 -4.28
N ALA A 124 5.73 -21.58 -4.26
CA ALA A 124 6.40 -22.43 -5.24
C ALA A 124 6.36 -23.92 -4.83
N ASP A 125 6.57 -24.82 -5.77
CA ASP A 125 6.70 -26.26 -5.48
C ASP A 125 8.08 -26.57 -4.86
N GLU A 126 9.10 -25.81 -5.25
CA GLU A 126 10.46 -25.85 -4.70
C GLU A 126 10.99 -24.42 -4.52
N ALA A 127 11.88 -24.22 -3.53
CA ALA A 127 12.50 -22.92 -3.29
C ALA A 127 13.97 -23.04 -2.91
N TYR A 128 14.82 -22.17 -3.45
CA TYR A 128 16.28 -22.20 -3.26
C TYR A 128 16.81 -20.88 -2.73
N LEU A 129 17.64 -20.95 -1.68
CA LEU A 129 18.37 -19.81 -1.14
C LEU A 129 19.50 -19.40 -2.08
N ILE A 130 19.52 -18.13 -2.50
CA ILE A 130 20.51 -17.56 -3.43
C ILE A 130 21.40 -16.49 -2.79
N GLY A 131 21.43 -16.39 -1.46
CA GLY A 131 22.37 -15.53 -0.74
C GLY A 131 21.71 -14.51 0.20
N PRO A 132 22.47 -13.49 0.65
CA PRO A 132 22.03 -12.54 1.66
C PRO A 132 20.98 -11.57 1.11
N ALA A 133 20.46 -10.69 1.97
CA ALA A 133 19.38 -9.77 1.65
C ALA A 133 19.68 -8.80 0.48
N GLN A 134 20.94 -8.40 0.30
CA GLN A 134 21.31 -7.46 -0.77
C GLN A 134 21.08 -8.10 -2.14
N SER A 135 20.35 -7.41 -3.02
CA SER A 135 19.98 -7.93 -4.35
C SER A 135 21.19 -8.17 -5.24
N THR A 136 22.23 -7.35 -5.14
CA THR A 136 23.52 -7.47 -5.86
C THR A 136 24.21 -8.80 -5.59
N GLU A 137 24.05 -9.34 -4.37
CA GLU A 137 24.64 -10.59 -3.94
C GLU A 137 23.67 -11.78 -4.02
N SER A 138 22.40 -11.53 -4.37
CA SER A 138 21.34 -12.54 -4.46
C SER A 138 20.65 -12.53 -5.84
N TYR A 139 19.53 -11.83 -5.99
CA TYR A 139 18.69 -11.84 -7.21
C TYR A 139 19.41 -11.35 -8.48
N LEU A 140 20.42 -10.50 -8.35
CA LEU A 140 21.26 -10.02 -9.46
C LEU A 140 22.48 -10.92 -9.72
N SER A 141 22.70 -11.95 -8.89
CA SER A 141 23.82 -12.89 -9.06
C SER A 141 23.48 -13.96 -10.08
N ILE A 142 23.87 -13.71 -11.34
CA ILE A 142 23.69 -14.66 -12.45
C ILE A 142 24.19 -16.08 -12.10
N PRO A 143 25.40 -16.29 -11.54
CA PRO A 143 25.89 -17.63 -11.25
C PRO A 143 25.00 -18.39 -10.25
N LYS A 144 24.48 -17.70 -9.23
CA LYS A 144 23.62 -18.33 -8.20
C LYS A 144 22.25 -18.70 -8.75
N VAL A 145 21.66 -17.85 -9.59
CA VAL A 145 20.38 -18.13 -10.25
C VAL A 145 20.51 -19.32 -11.21
N ILE A 146 21.57 -19.37 -12.02
CA ILE A 146 21.85 -20.51 -12.92
C ILE A 146 22.10 -21.78 -12.11
N GLN A 147 22.84 -21.70 -11.01
CA GLN A 147 23.09 -22.84 -10.13
C GLN A 147 21.77 -23.41 -9.57
N ALA A 148 20.86 -22.55 -9.09
CA ALA A 148 19.55 -22.97 -8.60
C ALA A 148 18.69 -23.62 -9.71
N ALA A 149 18.73 -23.08 -10.93
CA ALA A 149 18.02 -23.66 -12.08
C ALA A 149 18.54 -25.06 -12.42
N LYS A 150 19.87 -25.24 -12.43
CA LYS A 150 20.51 -26.54 -12.67
C LYS A 150 20.20 -27.56 -11.57
N GLN A 151 20.27 -27.15 -10.31
CA GLN A 151 19.99 -28.03 -9.16
C GLN A 151 18.53 -28.49 -9.11
N SER A 152 17.60 -27.61 -9.48
CA SER A 152 16.17 -27.94 -9.53
C SER A 152 15.75 -28.70 -10.79
N GLY A 153 16.58 -28.68 -11.84
CA GLY A 153 16.24 -29.24 -13.15
C GLY A 153 15.20 -28.41 -13.91
N ALA A 154 15.14 -27.10 -13.67
CA ALA A 154 14.25 -26.20 -14.42
C ALA A 154 14.69 -26.11 -15.89
N GLN A 155 13.74 -26.25 -16.82
CA GLN A 155 13.99 -26.20 -18.26
C GLN A 155 14.03 -24.76 -18.80
N ALA A 156 13.41 -23.83 -18.09
CA ALA A 156 13.31 -22.43 -18.47
C ALA A 156 13.32 -21.51 -17.24
N ILE A 157 13.74 -20.26 -17.46
CA ILE A 157 13.71 -19.22 -16.45
C ILE A 157 12.81 -18.07 -16.89
N HIS A 158 11.83 -17.74 -16.05
CA HIS A 158 11.02 -16.54 -16.18
C HIS A 158 11.65 -15.42 -15.34
N PRO A 159 12.11 -14.31 -15.93
CA PRO A 159 12.78 -13.25 -15.17
C PRO A 159 11.81 -12.30 -14.46
N GLY A 160 10.52 -12.30 -14.84
CA GLY A 160 9.58 -11.30 -14.36
C GLY A 160 9.92 -9.92 -14.94
N TYR A 161 10.05 -8.92 -14.09
CA TYR A 161 10.50 -7.57 -14.44
C TYR A 161 11.52 -7.05 -13.42
N GLY A 162 12.36 -6.10 -13.82
CA GLY A 162 13.50 -5.68 -13.02
C GLY A 162 14.51 -6.82 -12.85
N PHE A 163 15.46 -6.65 -11.93
CA PHE A 163 16.58 -7.57 -11.73
C PHE A 163 17.28 -7.96 -13.06
N LEU A 164 17.22 -9.22 -13.45
CA LEU A 164 17.91 -9.77 -14.62
C LEU A 164 17.05 -9.79 -15.90
N SER A 165 15.83 -9.22 -15.87
CA SER A 165 14.89 -9.31 -17.02
C SER A 165 15.38 -8.61 -18.29
N GLU A 166 16.21 -7.58 -18.14
CA GLU A 166 16.75 -6.78 -19.26
C GLU A 166 18.28 -6.91 -19.33
N ASN A 167 18.82 -8.01 -18.79
CA ASN A 167 20.25 -8.28 -18.80
C ASN A 167 20.60 -9.25 -19.96
N ALA A 168 21.27 -8.73 -20.98
CA ALA A 168 21.64 -9.51 -22.16
C ALA A 168 22.66 -10.62 -21.87
N ASP A 169 23.58 -10.41 -20.92
CA ASP A 169 24.56 -11.41 -20.50
C ASP A 169 23.86 -12.60 -19.84
N PHE A 170 22.84 -12.34 -19.03
CA PHE A 170 22.02 -13.37 -18.41
C PHE A 170 21.32 -14.22 -19.47
N ALA A 171 20.61 -13.60 -20.42
CA ALA A 171 19.96 -14.32 -21.51
C ALA A 171 20.95 -15.17 -22.34
N THR A 172 22.16 -14.64 -22.59
CA THR A 172 23.23 -15.34 -23.32
C THR A 172 23.80 -16.53 -22.53
N GLN A 173 24.02 -16.37 -21.24
CA GLN A 173 24.49 -17.45 -20.38
C GLN A 173 23.46 -18.58 -20.26
N LEU A 174 22.17 -18.26 -20.15
CA LEU A 174 21.12 -19.28 -20.15
C LEU A 174 21.09 -20.11 -21.43
N ALA A 175 21.25 -19.47 -22.59
CA ALA A 175 21.36 -20.17 -23.87
C ALA A 175 22.58 -21.13 -23.91
N THR A 176 23.71 -20.72 -23.33
CA THR A 176 24.92 -21.56 -23.24
C THR A 176 24.70 -22.78 -22.34
N GLU A 177 23.85 -22.64 -21.33
CA GLU A 177 23.51 -23.70 -20.37
C GLU A 177 22.30 -24.54 -20.79
N ASN A 178 21.78 -24.34 -22.02
CA ASN A 178 20.57 -24.98 -22.54
C ASN A 178 19.32 -24.76 -21.67
N ILE A 179 19.24 -23.62 -21.00
CA ILE A 179 18.07 -23.19 -20.23
C ILE A 179 17.34 -22.12 -21.04
N THR A 180 16.04 -22.31 -21.27
CA THR A 180 15.29 -21.34 -22.08
C THR A 180 15.02 -20.05 -21.30
N PHE A 181 15.44 -18.91 -21.84
CA PHE A 181 15.04 -17.61 -21.32
C PHE A 181 13.62 -17.27 -21.78
N ILE A 182 12.70 -17.05 -20.84
CA ILE A 182 11.31 -16.66 -21.15
C ILE A 182 11.25 -15.14 -21.31
N GLY A 183 11.71 -14.65 -22.45
CA GLY A 183 11.81 -13.23 -22.78
C GLY A 183 12.41 -13.01 -24.17
N PRO A 184 12.75 -11.75 -24.52
CA PRO A 184 13.35 -11.44 -25.81
C PRO A 184 14.78 -11.98 -25.95
N PRO A 185 15.28 -12.15 -27.18
CA PRO A 185 16.66 -12.55 -27.40
C PRO A 185 17.64 -11.47 -26.93
N ALA A 186 18.84 -11.88 -26.51
CA ALA A 186 19.89 -10.97 -26.02
C ALA A 186 20.20 -9.82 -26.99
N ALA A 187 20.18 -10.09 -28.31
CA ALA A 187 20.39 -9.06 -29.33
C ALA A 187 19.34 -7.94 -29.29
N ALA A 188 18.07 -8.27 -29.05
CA ALA A 188 17.00 -7.27 -28.93
C ALA A 188 17.15 -6.45 -27.64
N ILE A 189 17.56 -7.09 -26.53
CA ILE A 189 17.86 -6.41 -25.27
C ILE A 189 19.00 -5.38 -25.47
N ILE A 190 20.08 -5.78 -26.14
CA ILE A 190 21.22 -4.89 -26.44
C ILE A 190 20.78 -3.73 -27.34
N ALA A 191 20.04 -4.03 -28.42
CA ALA A 191 19.60 -3.02 -29.38
C ALA A 191 18.79 -1.91 -28.71
N MET A 192 17.94 -2.25 -27.72
CA MET A 192 17.08 -1.30 -27.02
C MET A 192 17.71 -0.70 -25.74
N GLY A 193 18.86 -1.21 -25.28
CA GLY A 193 19.52 -0.72 -24.08
C GLY A 193 20.21 0.64 -24.21
N SER A 194 20.52 1.09 -25.44
CA SER A 194 21.12 2.40 -25.72
C SER A 194 20.11 3.35 -26.34
N LYS A 195 19.96 4.56 -25.76
CA LYS A 195 19.04 5.59 -26.26
C LYS A 195 19.38 6.08 -27.67
N SER A 196 20.66 6.18 -28.02
CA SER A 196 21.07 6.62 -29.36
C SER A 196 20.83 5.52 -30.38
N GLU A 197 21.21 4.27 -30.07
CA GLU A 197 21.09 3.15 -30.99
C GLU A 197 19.62 2.78 -31.23
N SER A 198 18.83 2.71 -30.17
CA SER A 198 17.39 2.43 -30.27
C SER A 198 16.68 3.44 -31.17
N LYS A 199 17.00 4.74 -31.06
CA LYS A 199 16.42 5.76 -31.94
C LYS A 199 16.79 5.60 -33.40
N LYS A 200 18.05 5.30 -33.73
CA LYS A 200 18.47 5.03 -35.12
C LYS A 200 17.69 3.87 -35.72
N ILE A 201 17.50 2.80 -34.95
CA ILE A 201 16.70 1.63 -35.36
C ILE A 201 15.23 2.05 -35.58
N MET A 202 14.66 2.84 -34.66
CA MET A 202 13.28 3.31 -34.77
C MET A 202 13.04 4.25 -35.96
N GLU A 203 13.96 5.17 -36.22
CA GLU A 203 13.94 6.04 -37.41
C GLU A 203 13.97 5.20 -38.70
N ALA A 204 14.89 4.23 -38.79
CA ALA A 204 14.96 3.30 -39.93
C ALA A 204 13.67 2.47 -40.09
N ALA A 205 13.02 2.12 -38.98
CA ALA A 205 11.73 1.41 -38.95
C ALA A 205 10.51 2.32 -39.20
N LYS A 206 10.73 3.62 -39.46
CA LYS A 206 9.67 4.63 -39.64
C LYS A 206 8.73 4.71 -38.43
N VAL A 207 9.30 4.60 -37.24
CA VAL A 207 8.61 4.88 -35.98
C VAL A 207 8.91 6.34 -35.63
N PRO A 208 7.90 7.19 -35.37
CA PRO A 208 8.15 8.59 -35.03
C PRO A 208 9.05 8.70 -33.80
N VAL A 209 10.12 9.48 -33.86
CA VAL A 209 11.02 9.78 -32.73
C VAL A 209 10.93 11.27 -32.41
N VAL A 210 11.20 11.64 -31.16
CA VAL A 210 11.16 13.05 -30.74
C VAL A 210 12.17 13.84 -31.58
N PRO A 211 11.77 14.95 -32.24
CA PRO A 211 12.70 15.78 -32.98
C PRO A 211 13.87 16.20 -32.09
N GLY A 212 15.09 15.97 -32.55
CA GLY A 212 16.26 16.20 -31.71
C GLY A 212 17.56 15.89 -32.42
N TYR A 213 18.66 16.29 -31.78
CA TYR A 213 20.00 15.95 -32.17
C TYR A 213 20.53 14.78 -31.32
N HIS A 214 20.98 13.73 -32.01
CA HIS A 214 21.43 12.46 -31.40
C HIS A 214 22.81 11.99 -31.89
N GLY A 215 23.54 12.88 -32.57
CA GLY A 215 24.84 12.57 -33.15
C GLY A 215 26.01 12.64 -32.16
N GLU A 216 27.19 12.31 -32.68
CA GLU A 216 28.43 12.17 -31.89
C GLU A 216 29.15 13.50 -31.63
N ASN A 217 28.84 14.56 -32.38
CA ASN A 217 29.42 15.88 -32.12
C ASN A 217 28.85 16.47 -30.82
N GLN A 218 29.70 16.62 -29.81
CA GLN A 218 29.36 17.08 -28.46
C GLN A 218 29.88 18.49 -28.15
N ASP A 219 30.32 19.24 -29.16
CA ASP A 219 30.74 20.63 -29.03
C ASP A 219 29.60 21.52 -28.50
N PRO A 220 29.79 22.29 -27.41
CA PRO A 220 28.74 23.11 -26.82
C PRO A 220 28.09 24.11 -27.79
N GLY A 221 28.88 24.74 -28.67
CA GLY A 221 28.36 25.71 -29.65
C GLY A 221 27.54 25.04 -30.74
N PHE A 222 27.97 23.85 -31.17
CA PHE A 222 27.19 23.03 -32.09
C PHE A 222 25.87 22.57 -31.45
N LEU A 223 25.89 22.05 -30.22
CA LEU A 223 24.68 21.63 -29.50
C LEU A 223 23.70 22.80 -29.30
N GLU A 224 24.19 24.01 -29.03
CA GLU A 224 23.37 25.23 -28.96
C GLU A 224 22.72 25.53 -30.31
N SER A 225 23.46 25.42 -31.41
CA SER A 225 22.92 25.61 -32.77
C SER A 225 21.83 24.58 -33.13
N GLN A 226 21.95 23.34 -32.62
CA GLN A 226 20.92 22.32 -32.79
C GLN A 226 19.67 22.65 -31.97
N ALA A 227 19.84 23.14 -30.74
CA ALA A 227 18.72 23.62 -29.92
C ALA A 227 17.98 24.79 -30.59
N ASP A 228 18.70 25.73 -31.21
CA ASP A 228 18.12 26.83 -32.00
C ASP A 228 17.28 26.31 -33.17
N GLN A 229 17.74 25.28 -33.88
CA GLN A 229 17.03 24.66 -35.00
C GLN A 229 15.77 23.89 -34.57
N ILE A 230 15.84 23.16 -33.45
CA ILE A 230 14.71 22.42 -32.87
C ILE A 230 13.65 23.41 -32.32
N GLY A 231 14.10 24.54 -31.80
CA GLY A 231 13.28 25.58 -31.19
C GLY A 231 12.95 25.27 -29.73
N TYR A 232 13.11 26.27 -28.87
CA TYR A 232 12.86 26.17 -27.43
C TYR A 232 11.34 26.04 -27.09
N PRO A 233 10.98 25.43 -25.95
CA PRO A 233 11.86 24.76 -24.99
C PRO A 233 12.44 23.44 -25.54
N VAL A 234 13.65 23.11 -25.12
CA VAL A 234 14.36 21.84 -25.44
C VAL A 234 14.74 21.10 -24.16
N LEU A 235 14.99 19.80 -24.27
CA LEU A 235 15.39 18.92 -23.19
C LEU A 235 16.76 18.33 -23.50
N ILE A 236 17.73 18.59 -22.64
CA ILE A 236 19.04 17.95 -22.67
C ILE A 236 18.94 16.64 -21.88
N LYS A 237 19.40 15.52 -22.43
CA LYS A 237 19.40 14.21 -21.77
C LYS A 237 20.77 13.54 -21.89
N ALA A 238 21.25 12.91 -20.82
CA ALA A 238 22.40 12.00 -20.90
C ALA A 238 22.10 10.80 -21.83
N ILE A 239 23.10 10.37 -22.62
CA ILE A 239 22.98 9.19 -23.50
C ILE A 239 22.83 7.91 -22.68
N LYS A 240 23.61 7.80 -21.59
CA LYS A 240 23.57 6.66 -20.67
C LYS A 240 22.69 6.97 -19.46
N GLY A 241 22.03 5.94 -18.96
CA GLY A 241 21.26 5.98 -17.72
C GLY A 241 19.77 6.25 -17.86
N GLY A 242 19.04 5.99 -16.79
CA GLY A 242 17.58 6.14 -16.66
C GLY A 242 17.16 6.89 -15.39
N GLY A 243 15.86 7.03 -15.17
CA GLY A 243 15.31 7.66 -13.96
C GLY A 243 15.48 9.19 -13.85
N GLY A 244 15.66 9.86 -15.00
CA GLY A 244 15.69 11.31 -15.10
C GLY A 244 16.95 12.03 -14.64
N LYS A 245 17.99 11.29 -14.21
CA LYS A 245 19.30 11.85 -13.86
C LYS A 245 20.00 12.41 -15.10
N GLY A 246 20.58 13.60 -14.97
CA GLY A 246 21.28 14.29 -16.06
C GLY A 246 20.34 14.87 -17.13
N MET A 247 19.07 15.11 -16.80
CA MET A 247 18.12 15.80 -17.67
C MET A 247 17.98 17.28 -17.28
N ARG A 248 17.95 18.18 -18.27
CA ARG A 248 17.71 19.61 -18.06
C ARG A 248 16.76 20.18 -19.10
N ILE A 249 15.69 20.82 -18.64
CA ILE A 249 14.82 21.61 -19.50
C ILE A 249 15.51 22.95 -19.73
N VAL A 250 15.57 23.37 -20.98
CA VAL A 250 16.10 24.66 -21.39
C VAL A 250 14.95 25.45 -22.02
N GLU A 251 14.49 26.48 -21.33
CA GLU A 251 13.38 27.31 -21.79
C GLU A 251 13.81 28.36 -22.81
N THR A 252 15.02 28.88 -22.68
CA THR A 252 15.52 29.93 -23.57
C THR A 252 16.97 29.68 -23.97
N LYS A 253 17.39 30.27 -25.09
CA LYS A 253 18.77 30.21 -25.57
C LYS A 253 19.80 30.63 -24.52
N LYS A 254 19.47 31.66 -23.73
CA LYS A 254 20.39 32.21 -22.72
C LYS A 254 20.79 31.18 -21.66
N ASP A 255 19.87 30.26 -21.35
CA ASP A 255 20.06 29.27 -20.28
C ASP A 255 20.78 28.00 -20.78
N PHE A 256 20.98 27.86 -22.10
CA PHE A 256 21.43 26.61 -22.70
C PHE A 256 22.80 26.16 -22.20
N LYS A 257 23.79 27.07 -22.15
CA LYS A 257 25.16 26.72 -21.74
C LYS A 257 25.22 26.25 -20.29
N ASP A 258 24.56 26.98 -19.39
CA ASP A 258 24.52 26.64 -17.96
C ASP A 258 23.81 25.30 -17.72
N MET A 259 22.71 25.07 -18.41
CA MET A 259 21.97 23.80 -18.32
C MET A 259 22.75 22.64 -18.93
N LEU A 260 23.45 22.84 -20.06
CA LEU A 260 24.31 21.84 -20.67
C LEU A 260 25.43 21.41 -19.73
N GLU A 261 26.15 22.36 -19.14
CA GLU A 261 27.20 22.03 -18.16
C GLU A 261 26.65 21.28 -16.95
N SER A 262 25.49 21.70 -16.43
CA SER A 262 24.82 21.03 -15.32
C SER A 262 24.45 19.59 -15.66
N ALA A 263 23.90 19.35 -16.85
CA ALA A 263 23.56 18.02 -17.35
C ALA A 263 24.80 17.13 -17.51
N LYS A 264 25.87 17.64 -18.15
CA LYS A 264 27.13 16.90 -18.35
C LYS A 264 27.79 16.52 -17.03
N ARG A 265 27.84 17.43 -16.05
CA ARG A 265 28.41 17.13 -14.72
C ARG A 265 27.64 16.03 -14.00
N GLU A 266 26.31 16.06 -14.07
CA GLU A 266 25.48 15.02 -13.44
C GLU A 266 25.58 13.68 -14.16
N ALA A 267 25.64 13.70 -15.51
CA ALA A 267 25.84 12.51 -16.33
C ALA A 267 27.18 11.84 -16.03
N MET A 268 28.27 12.63 -15.99
CA MET A 268 29.60 12.14 -15.62
C MET A 268 29.62 11.54 -14.21
N LYS A 269 29.03 12.24 -13.23
CA LYS A 269 28.95 11.75 -11.85
C LYS A 269 28.15 10.45 -11.71
N SER A 270 27.08 10.30 -12.49
CA SER A 270 26.14 9.19 -12.34
C SER A 270 26.51 7.98 -13.20
N PHE A 271 27.10 8.20 -14.36
CA PHE A 271 27.25 7.19 -15.42
C PHE A 271 28.67 7.12 -16.01
N GLY A 272 29.59 8.00 -15.59
CA GLY A 272 30.95 8.05 -16.12
C GLY A 272 31.02 8.47 -17.60
N ASP A 273 29.97 9.12 -18.11
CA ASP A 273 29.82 9.53 -19.50
C ASP A 273 29.12 10.90 -19.54
N ASP A 274 29.73 11.89 -20.18
CA ASP A 274 29.22 13.26 -20.30
C ASP A 274 28.53 13.55 -21.64
N GLN A 275 28.35 12.54 -22.49
CA GLN A 275 27.65 12.73 -23.75
C GLN A 275 26.15 12.92 -23.54
N VAL A 276 25.58 13.86 -24.30
CA VAL A 276 24.17 14.23 -24.21
C VAL A 276 23.47 14.24 -25.58
N LEU A 277 22.14 14.21 -25.52
CA LEU A 277 21.20 14.40 -26.62
C LEU A 277 20.42 15.69 -26.36
N VAL A 278 20.01 16.39 -27.43
CA VAL A 278 19.14 17.57 -27.34
C VAL A 278 17.83 17.25 -28.05
N GLU A 279 16.71 17.33 -27.35
CA GLU A 279 15.39 16.96 -27.85
C GLU A 279 14.39 18.09 -27.71
N LYS A 280 13.35 18.08 -28.54
CA LYS A 280 12.20 18.95 -28.33
C LYS A 280 11.55 18.63 -26.98
N TYR A 281 11.32 19.64 -26.15
CA TYR A 281 10.56 19.48 -24.91
C TYR A 281 9.06 19.60 -25.21
N LEU A 282 8.28 18.61 -24.77
CA LEU A 282 6.82 18.62 -24.84
C LEU A 282 6.27 19.20 -23.54
N THR A 283 5.39 20.18 -23.63
CA THR A 283 4.91 20.97 -22.48
C THR A 283 3.82 20.29 -21.67
N THR A 284 2.91 19.56 -22.33
CA THR A 284 1.83 18.80 -21.68
C THR A 284 1.90 17.32 -22.08
N PRO A 285 2.99 16.61 -21.73
CA PRO A 285 3.21 15.28 -22.24
C PRO A 285 2.40 14.22 -21.48
N ARG A 286 1.80 13.32 -22.23
CA ARG A 286 1.23 12.05 -21.78
C ARG A 286 2.22 10.91 -22.02
N HIS A 287 2.34 10.04 -21.03
CA HIS A 287 3.11 8.81 -21.16
C HIS A 287 2.15 7.70 -21.60
N VAL A 288 2.18 7.36 -22.90
CA VAL A 288 1.32 6.34 -23.49
C VAL A 288 2.20 5.20 -23.99
N GLU A 289 1.88 3.98 -23.64
CA GLU A 289 2.70 2.82 -23.98
C GLU A 289 1.87 1.72 -24.63
N VAL A 290 2.48 0.94 -25.52
CA VAL A 290 1.77 -0.11 -26.26
C VAL A 290 2.32 -1.47 -25.88
N GLN A 291 1.44 -2.37 -25.45
CA GLN A 291 1.80 -3.77 -25.24
C GLN A 291 2.01 -4.43 -26.59
N ILE A 292 3.18 -5.04 -26.80
CA ILE A 292 3.44 -5.89 -27.95
C ILE A 292 3.63 -7.34 -27.53
N PHE A 293 3.40 -8.24 -28.48
CA PHE A 293 3.78 -9.64 -28.38
C PHE A 293 4.33 -10.11 -29.71
N ALA A 294 5.45 -10.84 -29.69
CA ALA A 294 6.04 -11.41 -30.89
C ALA A 294 6.45 -12.87 -30.67
N ASP A 295 6.44 -13.68 -31.73
CA ASP A 295 6.91 -15.07 -31.68
C ASP A 295 8.19 -15.29 -32.48
N LYS A 296 8.73 -16.51 -32.43
CA LYS A 296 9.94 -16.91 -33.16
C LYS A 296 9.73 -17.05 -34.67
N PHE A 297 8.51 -16.88 -35.16
CA PHE A 297 8.13 -17.02 -36.57
C PHE A 297 7.99 -15.67 -37.29
N GLY A 298 8.30 -14.57 -36.60
CA GLY A 298 8.21 -13.22 -37.13
C GLY A 298 6.80 -12.60 -37.05
N ASN A 299 5.85 -13.28 -36.41
CA ASN A 299 4.56 -12.68 -36.11
C ASN A 299 4.72 -11.70 -34.95
N ALA A 300 4.03 -10.57 -35.04
CA ALA A 300 3.97 -9.59 -33.96
C ALA A 300 2.62 -8.86 -33.98
N VAL A 301 2.03 -8.69 -32.80
CA VAL A 301 0.73 -8.05 -32.57
C VAL A 301 0.83 -7.04 -31.44
N HIS A 302 -0.10 -6.10 -31.38
CA HIS A 302 -0.27 -5.22 -30.20
C HIS A 302 -1.55 -5.57 -29.42
N LEU A 303 -1.50 -5.41 -28.11
CA LEU A 303 -2.61 -5.64 -27.19
C LEU A 303 -3.10 -4.31 -26.60
N PHE A 304 -3.31 -3.36 -27.51
CA PHE A 304 -3.67 -1.96 -27.22
C PHE A 304 -2.64 -1.22 -26.35
N GLU A 305 -2.98 0.03 -26.07
CA GLU A 305 -2.18 0.98 -25.32
C GLU A 305 -2.65 1.12 -23.87
N ARG A 306 -1.73 1.61 -23.04
CA ARG A 306 -1.96 2.04 -21.66
C ARG A 306 -1.55 3.49 -21.52
N ASP A 307 -2.24 4.24 -20.66
CA ASP A 307 -1.81 5.55 -20.21
C ASP A 307 -1.24 5.44 -18.80
N CYS A 308 0.03 5.80 -18.67
CA CYS A 308 0.78 5.77 -17.41
C CYS A 308 1.25 7.19 -17.03
N SER A 309 0.52 8.23 -17.49
CA SER A 309 0.90 9.63 -17.27
C SER A 309 0.89 10.01 -15.81
N VAL A 310 0.02 9.43 -14.98
CA VAL A 310 -0.03 9.74 -13.56
C VAL A 310 1.13 9.06 -12.84
N GLN A 311 2.23 9.81 -12.70
CA GLN A 311 3.48 9.37 -12.11
C GLN A 311 4.05 10.40 -11.13
N ARG A 312 4.81 9.93 -10.13
CA ARG A 312 5.54 10.77 -9.17
C ARG A 312 7.03 10.57 -9.39
N ARG A 313 7.77 11.64 -9.76
CA ARG A 313 9.24 11.55 -10.01
C ARG A 313 9.63 10.35 -10.89
N HIS A 314 8.90 10.13 -11.98
CA HIS A 314 9.05 8.99 -12.91
C HIS A 314 8.65 7.61 -12.38
N GLN A 315 8.02 7.52 -11.20
CA GLN A 315 7.40 6.29 -10.68
C GLN A 315 5.90 6.30 -11.04
N LYS A 316 5.46 5.32 -11.83
CA LYS A 316 4.04 5.15 -12.22
C LYS A 316 3.18 4.85 -10.98
N ILE A 317 2.02 5.49 -10.87
CA ILE A 317 1.16 5.42 -9.67
C ILE A 317 -0.22 4.82 -10.01
N ILE A 318 -0.89 5.38 -11.02
CA ILE A 318 -2.12 4.83 -11.60
C ILE A 318 -1.93 4.69 -13.10
N GLU A 319 -2.25 3.51 -13.59
CA GLU A 319 -2.23 3.15 -15.00
C GLU A 319 -3.65 2.84 -15.48
N GLU A 320 -3.94 3.12 -16.74
CA GLU A 320 -5.24 2.81 -17.32
C GLU A 320 -5.16 2.29 -18.75
N ALA A 321 -6.09 1.42 -19.11
CA ALA A 321 -6.19 0.86 -20.45
C ALA A 321 -7.66 0.75 -20.87
N PRO A 322 -8.05 1.14 -22.09
CA PRO A 322 -7.24 1.89 -23.07
C PRO A 322 -6.90 3.30 -22.57
N ALA A 323 -6.00 4.00 -23.26
CA ALA A 323 -5.67 5.37 -22.89
C ALA A 323 -6.86 6.32 -23.20
N PRO A 324 -7.16 7.28 -22.31
CA PRO A 324 -8.36 8.11 -22.42
C PRO A 324 -8.27 9.10 -23.57
N ASN A 325 -9.43 9.51 -24.09
CA ASN A 325 -9.57 10.59 -25.08
C ASN A 325 -8.71 10.40 -26.35
N LEU A 326 -8.48 9.14 -26.75
CA LEU A 326 -7.74 8.79 -27.96
C LEU A 326 -8.66 8.27 -29.06
N ASP A 327 -8.62 8.94 -30.20
CA ASP A 327 -9.34 8.53 -31.41
C ASP A 327 -8.81 7.20 -31.93
N LYS A 328 -9.70 6.44 -32.59
CA LYS A 328 -9.37 5.12 -33.13
C LYS A 328 -8.20 5.17 -34.11
N GLU A 329 -8.12 6.22 -34.92
CA GLU A 329 -7.05 6.39 -35.92
C GLU A 329 -5.67 6.55 -35.28
N VAL A 330 -5.58 7.39 -34.24
CA VAL A 330 -4.33 7.58 -33.48
C VAL A 330 -3.93 6.29 -32.76
N ARG A 331 -4.90 5.58 -32.16
CA ARG A 331 -4.68 4.27 -31.55
C ARG A 331 -4.16 3.23 -32.55
N ASP A 332 -4.76 3.16 -33.73
CA ASP A 332 -4.32 2.25 -34.79
C ASP A 332 -2.89 2.61 -35.27
N MET A 333 -2.56 3.90 -35.34
CA MET A 333 -1.20 4.36 -35.69
C MET A 333 -0.18 4.03 -34.61
N LEU A 334 -0.51 4.22 -33.33
CA LEU A 334 0.33 3.83 -32.18
C LEU A 334 0.61 2.32 -32.23
N GLY A 335 -0.45 1.51 -32.32
CA GLY A 335 -0.35 0.04 -32.37
C GLY A 335 0.52 -0.45 -33.52
N LYS A 336 0.29 0.06 -34.74
CA LYS A 336 1.11 -0.28 -35.91
C LYS A 336 2.56 0.16 -35.75
N SER A 337 2.81 1.30 -35.12
CA SER A 337 4.18 1.80 -34.89
C SER A 337 4.92 0.93 -33.88
N ALA A 338 4.25 0.49 -32.81
CA ALA A 338 4.82 -0.44 -31.85
C ALA A 338 5.14 -1.81 -32.47
N VAL A 339 4.26 -2.34 -33.33
CA VAL A 339 4.52 -3.59 -34.07
C VAL A 339 5.71 -3.44 -35.02
N ARG A 340 5.87 -2.29 -35.70
CA ARG A 340 7.06 -2.01 -36.52
C ARG A 340 8.34 -1.98 -35.67
N ALA A 341 8.31 -1.33 -34.51
CA ALA A 341 9.42 -1.31 -33.57
C ALA A 341 9.84 -2.73 -33.15
N ALA A 342 8.87 -3.57 -32.78
CA ALA A 342 9.11 -4.97 -32.41
C ALA A 342 9.79 -5.76 -33.53
N LYS A 343 9.28 -5.63 -34.77
CA LYS A 343 9.82 -6.33 -35.93
C LYS A 343 11.22 -5.85 -36.31
N ALA A 344 11.51 -4.56 -36.14
CA ALA A 344 12.82 -3.98 -36.46
C ALA A 344 13.97 -4.60 -35.65
N VAL A 345 13.68 -5.11 -34.46
CA VAL A 345 14.68 -5.72 -33.56
C VAL A 345 14.54 -7.24 -33.45
N ASN A 346 13.72 -7.87 -34.30
CA ASN A 346 13.40 -9.30 -34.21
C ASN A 346 12.98 -9.73 -32.80
N TYR A 347 12.08 -8.94 -32.20
CA TYR A 347 11.64 -9.12 -30.83
C TYR A 347 10.91 -10.47 -30.64
N VAL A 348 10.96 -11.05 -29.43
CA VAL A 348 10.25 -12.28 -29.06
C VAL A 348 9.69 -12.13 -27.64
N GLY A 349 8.51 -12.69 -27.39
CA GLY A 349 7.83 -12.63 -26.11
C GLY A 349 7.07 -11.32 -25.91
N ALA A 350 6.81 -10.99 -24.64
CA ALA A 350 6.14 -9.75 -24.25
C ALA A 350 7.14 -8.59 -24.21
N GLY A 351 6.71 -7.42 -24.70
CA GLY A 351 7.47 -6.18 -24.61
C GLY A 351 6.54 -4.97 -24.56
N THR A 352 7.07 -3.82 -24.21
CA THR A 352 6.29 -2.58 -24.22
C THR A 352 7.06 -1.48 -24.91
N VAL A 353 6.44 -0.84 -25.89
CA VAL A 353 6.98 0.33 -26.59
C VAL A 353 6.38 1.56 -25.93
N GLU A 354 7.20 2.37 -25.29
CA GLU A 354 6.79 3.58 -24.59
C GLU A 354 6.86 4.78 -25.54
N PHE A 355 5.78 5.55 -25.61
CA PHE A 355 5.66 6.78 -26.36
C PHE A 355 5.41 7.96 -25.43
N ILE A 356 5.97 9.09 -25.81
CA ILE A 356 5.59 10.39 -25.25
C ILE A 356 4.65 11.06 -26.25
N MET A 357 3.49 11.49 -25.78
CA MET A 357 2.44 12.09 -26.61
C MET A 357 2.15 13.51 -26.14
N ASP A 358 2.05 14.45 -27.06
CA ASP A 358 1.58 15.79 -26.76
C ASP A 358 0.04 15.78 -26.63
N SER A 359 -0.46 16.18 -25.46
CA SER A 359 -1.90 16.17 -25.16
C SER A 359 -2.72 17.12 -26.05
N LEU A 360 -2.08 18.16 -26.61
CA LEU A 360 -2.77 19.17 -27.43
C LEU A 360 -2.92 18.73 -28.89
N THR A 361 -1.90 18.07 -29.42
CA THR A 361 -1.82 17.70 -30.85
C THR A 361 -2.06 16.21 -31.11
N ASN A 362 -2.05 15.38 -30.06
CA ASN A 362 -2.03 13.92 -30.13
C ASN A 362 -0.86 13.35 -30.97
N GLN A 363 0.16 14.17 -31.24
CA GLN A 363 1.40 13.69 -31.85
C GLN A 363 2.17 12.88 -30.82
N PHE A 364 2.62 11.70 -31.23
CA PHE A 364 3.35 10.78 -30.37
C PHE A 364 4.72 10.48 -30.94
N TYR A 365 5.65 10.20 -30.03
CA TYR A 365 7.05 9.99 -30.34
C TYR A 365 7.59 8.85 -29.48
N PHE A 366 8.38 7.98 -30.08
CA PHE A 366 9.06 6.89 -29.40
C PHE A 366 9.99 7.45 -28.33
N MET A 367 9.87 6.90 -27.13
CA MET A 367 10.72 7.22 -25.99
C MET A 367 11.73 6.11 -25.76
N GLU A 368 11.25 4.90 -25.51
CA GLU A 368 12.07 3.71 -25.31
C GLU A 368 11.24 2.42 -25.49
N MET A 369 11.92 1.27 -25.44
CA MET A 369 11.27 -0.04 -25.48
C MET A 369 11.75 -0.87 -24.30
N ASN A 370 10.84 -1.20 -23.40
CA ASN A 370 11.13 -2.08 -22.26
C ASN A 370 11.08 -3.53 -22.73
N THR A 371 12.20 -4.23 -22.57
CA THR A 371 12.44 -5.56 -23.15
C THR A 371 11.96 -6.68 -22.22
N ARG A 372 10.77 -6.49 -21.64
CA ARG A 372 10.21 -7.35 -20.58
C ARG A 372 8.69 -7.20 -20.49
N LEU A 373 8.08 -8.06 -19.66
CA LEU A 373 6.72 -7.83 -19.17
C LEU A 373 6.70 -6.54 -18.32
N GLN A 374 5.71 -5.67 -18.53
CA GLN A 374 5.54 -4.49 -17.69
C GLN A 374 4.78 -4.83 -16.39
N VAL A 375 4.97 -4.00 -15.36
CA VAL A 375 4.34 -4.20 -14.05
C VAL A 375 2.81 -4.14 -14.21
N GLU A 376 2.36 -3.15 -14.97
CA GLU A 376 1.00 -2.78 -15.32
C GLU A 376 0.38 -3.61 -16.46
N HIS A 377 0.98 -4.74 -16.83
CA HIS A 377 0.34 -5.66 -17.79
C HIS A 377 -1.08 -6.13 -17.41
N PRO A 378 -1.50 -6.22 -16.11
CA PRO A 378 -2.84 -6.64 -15.78
C PRO A 378 -3.95 -5.75 -16.35
N VAL A 379 -3.76 -4.44 -16.51
CA VAL A 379 -4.81 -3.60 -17.15
C VAL A 379 -5.02 -4.01 -18.60
N THR A 380 -3.95 -4.36 -19.31
CA THR A 380 -4.04 -4.91 -20.67
C THR A 380 -4.78 -6.25 -20.65
N GLU A 381 -4.41 -7.18 -19.77
CA GLU A 381 -5.09 -8.47 -19.64
C GLU A 381 -6.59 -8.33 -19.38
N MET A 382 -6.99 -7.37 -18.55
CA MET A 382 -8.40 -7.14 -18.23
C MET A 382 -9.20 -6.65 -19.44
N ILE A 383 -8.63 -5.81 -20.31
CA ILE A 383 -9.34 -5.30 -21.50
C ILE A 383 -9.26 -6.24 -22.71
N THR A 384 -8.27 -7.14 -22.77
CA THR A 384 -8.14 -8.12 -23.87
C THR A 384 -8.63 -9.51 -23.51
N ASN A 385 -8.91 -9.77 -22.23
CA ASN A 385 -9.25 -11.10 -21.69
C ASN A 385 -8.18 -12.16 -22.03
N THR A 386 -6.91 -11.79 -21.90
CA THR A 386 -5.74 -12.66 -22.17
C THR A 386 -4.90 -12.89 -20.91
N ASP A 387 -4.05 -13.93 -20.92
CA ASP A 387 -2.98 -14.13 -19.93
C ASP A 387 -1.63 -14.00 -20.63
N LEU A 388 -0.92 -12.88 -20.40
CA LEU A 388 0.33 -12.58 -21.09
C LEU A 388 1.46 -13.49 -20.63
N VAL A 389 1.45 -13.92 -19.37
CA VAL A 389 2.43 -14.89 -18.86
C VAL A 389 2.24 -16.24 -19.55
N HIS A 390 0.99 -16.65 -19.80
CA HIS A 390 0.70 -17.86 -20.57
C HIS A 390 1.27 -17.73 -21.99
N TRP A 391 1.03 -16.61 -22.67
CA TRP A 391 1.59 -16.38 -24.00
C TRP A 391 3.13 -16.38 -23.99
N GLN A 392 3.76 -15.89 -22.92
CA GLN A 392 5.22 -15.91 -22.79
C GLN A 392 5.75 -17.35 -22.74
N LEU A 393 5.07 -18.22 -21.99
CA LEU A 393 5.41 -19.64 -21.88
C LEU A 393 5.23 -20.36 -23.22
N GLU A 394 4.13 -20.08 -23.95
CA GLU A 394 3.88 -20.64 -25.28
C GLU A 394 4.98 -20.27 -26.27
N VAL A 395 5.28 -18.98 -26.40
CA VAL A 395 6.30 -18.49 -27.33
C VAL A 395 7.69 -18.98 -26.94
N ALA A 396 8.01 -19.00 -25.65
CA ALA A 396 9.30 -19.50 -25.18
C ALA A 396 9.49 -20.99 -25.50
N ALA A 397 8.43 -21.81 -25.35
CA ALA A 397 8.41 -23.23 -25.73
C ALA A 397 8.56 -23.46 -27.24
N GLY A 398 8.41 -22.41 -28.06
CA GLY A 398 8.54 -22.48 -29.52
C GLY A 398 7.21 -22.50 -30.27
N ASN A 399 6.09 -22.26 -29.58
CA ASN A 399 4.78 -22.17 -30.22
C ASN A 399 4.55 -20.78 -30.85
N PRO A 400 3.71 -20.69 -31.89
CA PRO A 400 3.29 -19.41 -32.45
C PRO A 400 2.40 -18.64 -31.47
N LEU A 401 2.18 -17.34 -31.75
CA LEU A 401 1.23 -16.54 -30.98
C LEU A 401 -0.16 -17.21 -30.95
N PRO A 402 -0.81 -17.32 -29.78
CA PRO A 402 -2.17 -17.87 -29.69
C PRO A 402 -3.19 -17.09 -30.54
N LEU A 403 -3.01 -15.77 -30.66
CA LEU A 403 -3.73 -14.90 -31.59
C LEU A 403 -2.73 -14.14 -32.44
N ALA A 404 -2.40 -14.68 -33.61
CA ALA A 404 -1.38 -14.11 -34.51
C ALA A 404 -1.91 -12.97 -35.40
N GLN A 405 -3.23 -12.83 -35.53
CA GLN A 405 -3.85 -11.80 -36.36
C GLN A 405 -4.42 -10.67 -35.49
N GLN A 406 -4.12 -9.41 -35.85
CA GLN A 406 -4.45 -8.24 -35.04
C GLN A 406 -5.97 -8.07 -34.80
N ASP A 407 -6.80 -8.48 -35.76
CA ASP A 407 -8.26 -8.38 -35.70
C ASP A 407 -8.89 -9.40 -34.74
N GLN A 408 -8.17 -10.44 -34.32
CA GLN A 408 -8.62 -11.39 -33.31
C GLN A 408 -8.58 -10.81 -31.88
N ILE A 409 -7.71 -9.81 -31.65
CA ILE A 409 -7.53 -9.18 -30.34
C ILE A 409 -8.60 -8.09 -30.17
N LYS A 410 -9.54 -8.32 -29.27
CA LYS A 410 -10.67 -7.43 -29.02
C LYS A 410 -10.44 -6.57 -27.79
N LEU A 411 -10.94 -5.33 -27.86
CA LEU A 411 -10.99 -4.41 -26.74
C LEU A 411 -12.33 -4.55 -26.03
N ASP A 412 -12.31 -4.83 -24.73
CA ASP A 412 -13.50 -5.05 -23.91
C ASP A 412 -13.43 -4.23 -22.62
N GLY A 413 -14.18 -3.13 -22.59
CA GLY A 413 -14.30 -2.25 -21.44
C GLY A 413 -13.08 -1.36 -21.19
N HIS A 414 -12.94 -0.93 -19.94
CA HIS A 414 -11.85 -0.07 -19.45
C HIS A 414 -11.33 -0.62 -18.12
N ALA A 415 -10.02 -0.56 -17.92
CA ALA A 415 -9.37 -1.01 -16.71
C ALA A 415 -8.48 0.08 -16.12
N PHE A 416 -8.39 0.08 -14.79
CA PHE A 416 -7.43 0.86 -14.02
C PHE A 416 -6.58 -0.07 -13.17
N GLU A 417 -5.33 0.28 -12.98
CA GLU A 417 -4.45 -0.30 -11.96
C GLU A 417 -3.93 0.81 -11.05
N ALA A 418 -3.90 0.52 -9.76
CA ALA A 418 -3.29 1.39 -8.76
C ALA A 418 -2.21 0.60 -8.01
N ARG A 419 -1.01 1.18 -7.91
CA ARG A 419 0.10 0.59 -7.16
C ARG A 419 0.00 0.94 -5.69
N ILE A 420 -0.24 -0.06 -4.86
CA ILE A 420 -0.33 0.09 -3.41
C ILE A 420 1.09 -0.01 -2.84
N TYR A 421 1.63 1.12 -2.39
CA TYR A 421 2.98 1.22 -1.84
C TYR A 421 2.97 1.43 -0.33
N ALA A 422 3.96 0.85 0.35
CA ALA A 422 4.35 1.20 1.71
C ALA A 422 5.19 2.49 1.68
N GLU A 423 4.52 3.63 1.57
CA GLU A 423 5.15 4.95 1.51
C GLU A 423 4.27 5.99 2.23
N ASN A 424 4.88 7.11 2.61
CA ASN A 424 4.17 8.21 3.27
C ASN A 424 4.02 9.43 2.34
N PRO A 425 2.88 9.61 1.62
CA PRO A 425 2.65 10.75 0.75
C PRO A 425 2.80 12.11 1.43
N LYS A 426 2.37 12.23 2.71
CA LYS A 426 2.46 13.48 3.49
C LYS A 426 3.91 13.88 3.75
N ASN A 427 4.80 12.91 3.87
CA ASN A 427 6.23 13.12 4.07
C ASN A 427 7.03 12.91 2.77
N GLY A 428 6.50 13.38 1.64
CA GLY A 428 7.19 13.37 0.36
C GLY A 428 7.36 11.99 -0.28
N PHE A 429 6.49 11.03 0.07
CA PHE A 429 6.52 9.63 -0.38
C PHE A 429 7.85 8.95 -0.04
N LEU A 430 8.31 9.14 1.19
CA LEU A 430 9.40 8.33 1.73
C LEU A 430 8.89 6.88 1.89
N PRO A 431 9.64 5.87 1.41
CA PRO A 431 9.34 4.48 1.70
C PRO A 431 9.25 4.25 3.20
N ASP A 432 8.29 3.43 3.60
CA ASP A 432 8.11 3.00 4.98
C ASP A 432 8.29 1.49 5.09
N THR A 433 8.72 1.02 6.25
CA THR A 433 9.09 -0.38 6.48
C THR A 433 8.52 -0.89 7.79
N GLY A 434 8.46 -2.21 7.92
CA GLY A 434 7.98 -2.87 9.12
C GLY A 434 6.87 -3.87 8.85
N LYS A 435 6.31 -4.39 9.94
CA LYS A 435 5.35 -5.49 9.92
C LYS A 435 3.97 -5.03 9.49
N LEU A 436 3.35 -5.78 8.57
CA LEU A 436 1.94 -5.67 8.22
C LEU A 436 1.11 -6.31 9.35
N VAL A 437 0.78 -5.52 10.37
CA VAL A 437 0.02 -5.97 11.55
C VAL A 437 -1.39 -6.43 11.18
N HIS A 438 -2.03 -5.72 10.24
CA HIS A 438 -3.33 -6.07 9.69
C HIS A 438 -3.31 -5.81 8.19
N LEU A 439 -3.80 -6.76 7.41
CA LEU A 439 -3.94 -6.63 5.96
C LEU A 439 -5.24 -7.26 5.50
N ARG A 440 -6.17 -6.43 5.03
CA ARG A 440 -7.33 -6.87 4.25
C ARG A 440 -7.32 -6.16 2.92
N THR A 441 -7.49 -6.94 1.87
CA THR A 441 -7.59 -6.46 0.49
C THR A 441 -9.06 -6.51 0.04
N PRO A 442 -9.43 -5.77 -1.02
CA PRO A 442 -10.77 -5.82 -1.57
C PRO A 442 -11.09 -7.23 -2.05
N MET A 443 -12.25 -7.77 -1.66
CA MET A 443 -12.62 -9.12 -2.06
C MET A 443 -13.17 -9.13 -3.49
N PRO A 444 -12.60 -9.95 -4.40
CA PRO A 444 -13.22 -10.20 -5.70
C PRO A 444 -14.60 -10.82 -5.49
N SER A 445 -15.62 -10.28 -6.17
CA SER A 445 -16.94 -10.92 -6.19
C SER A 445 -16.85 -12.27 -6.89
N SER A 446 -17.42 -13.32 -6.30
CA SER A 446 -17.49 -14.65 -6.91
C SER A 446 -18.36 -14.69 -8.18
N LEU A 447 -19.17 -13.66 -8.41
CA LEU A 447 -20.11 -13.58 -9.55
C LEU A 447 -19.58 -12.70 -10.68
N VAL A 448 -18.69 -11.73 -10.40
CA VAL A 448 -18.16 -10.79 -11.41
C VAL A 448 -16.71 -10.43 -11.06
N THR A 449 -15.75 -10.82 -11.93
CA THR A 449 -14.32 -10.53 -11.77
C THR A 449 -13.96 -9.11 -12.23
N ASN A 450 -14.59 -8.09 -11.62
CA ASN A 450 -14.28 -6.68 -11.90
C ASN A 450 -13.15 -6.12 -11.02
N VAL A 451 -12.68 -6.89 -10.03
CA VAL A 451 -11.61 -6.51 -9.11
C VAL A 451 -10.62 -7.68 -9.05
N ARG A 452 -9.35 -7.37 -9.24
CA ARG A 452 -8.21 -8.28 -9.22
C ARG A 452 -7.11 -7.65 -8.36
N VAL A 453 -6.51 -8.44 -7.47
CA VAL A 453 -5.42 -7.99 -6.61
C VAL A 453 -4.24 -8.90 -6.85
N GLU A 454 -3.13 -8.35 -7.33
CA GLU A 454 -1.84 -9.04 -7.42
C GLU A 454 -1.00 -8.63 -6.20
N THR A 455 -0.55 -9.58 -5.38
CA THR A 455 0.22 -9.29 -4.17
C THR A 455 1.28 -10.34 -3.90
N GLY A 456 2.36 -9.91 -3.26
CA GLY A 456 3.47 -10.75 -2.81
C GLY A 456 3.62 -10.80 -1.30
N VAL A 457 2.64 -10.28 -0.55
CA VAL A 457 2.67 -10.19 0.91
C VAL A 457 1.35 -10.66 1.51
N LYS A 458 1.41 -11.09 2.77
CA LYS A 458 0.25 -11.44 3.60
C LYS A 458 0.32 -10.74 4.95
N GLU A 459 -0.79 -10.76 5.68
CA GLU A 459 -0.81 -10.28 7.07
C GLU A 459 0.28 -10.98 7.89
N GLY A 460 1.03 -10.20 8.65
CA GLY A 460 2.15 -10.65 9.46
C GLY A 460 3.52 -10.59 8.76
N ASP A 461 3.57 -10.43 7.43
CA ASP A 461 4.84 -10.24 6.71
C ASP A 461 5.48 -8.88 7.04
N GLU A 462 6.78 -8.76 6.78
CA GLU A 462 7.56 -7.55 6.98
C GLU A 462 7.95 -6.91 5.65
N ILE A 463 7.66 -5.63 5.49
CA ILE A 463 8.19 -4.81 4.39
C ILE A 463 9.61 -4.40 4.75
N SER A 464 10.60 -4.94 4.05
CA SER A 464 12.02 -4.71 4.33
C SER A 464 12.58 -3.50 3.59
N VAL A 465 13.72 -2.99 4.07
CA VAL A 465 14.47 -1.89 3.43
C VAL A 465 15.19 -2.29 2.14
N PHE A 466 15.33 -3.59 1.88
CA PHE A 466 16.21 -4.10 0.82
C PHE A 466 15.56 -4.09 -0.56
N TYR A 467 14.23 -3.99 -0.62
CA TYR A 467 13.47 -4.19 -1.84
C TYR A 467 12.42 -3.12 -2.06
N ASP A 468 11.77 -3.19 -3.23
CA ASP A 468 10.68 -2.32 -3.60
C ASP A 468 9.53 -2.40 -2.57
N PRO A 469 8.99 -1.25 -2.11
CA PRO A 469 7.96 -1.19 -1.07
C PRO A 469 6.53 -1.48 -1.59
N MET A 470 6.34 -1.98 -2.81
CA MET A 470 5.02 -2.31 -3.36
C MET A 470 4.41 -3.50 -2.62
N ILE A 471 3.24 -3.26 -2.02
CA ILE A 471 2.43 -4.24 -1.31
C ILE A 471 1.59 -5.04 -2.29
N ALA A 472 0.92 -4.35 -3.22
CA ALA A 472 -0.01 -4.95 -4.16
C ALA A 472 -0.26 -4.06 -5.38
N LYS A 473 -0.82 -4.67 -6.43
CA LYS A 473 -1.47 -3.97 -7.54
C LYS A 473 -2.97 -4.21 -7.45
N LEU A 474 -3.74 -3.15 -7.33
CA LEU A 474 -5.20 -3.20 -7.41
C LEU A 474 -5.62 -2.94 -8.85
N VAL A 475 -6.20 -3.92 -9.50
CA VAL A 475 -6.65 -3.84 -10.89
C VAL A 475 -8.17 -3.95 -10.91
N VAL A 476 -8.84 -3.03 -11.59
CA VAL A 476 -10.29 -3.06 -11.74
C VAL A 476 -10.71 -2.91 -13.19
N LYS A 477 -11.91 -3.42 -13.53
CA LYS A 477 -12.51 -3.28 -14.85
C LYS A 477 -13.96 -2.83 -14.75
N GLY A 478 -14.35 -1.96 -15.68
CA GLY A 478 -15.73 -1.58 -15.93
C GLY A 478 -16.06 -1.63 -17.41
N GLN A 479 -17.35 -1.48 -17.74
CA GLN A 479 -17.81 -1.40 -19.14
C GLN A 479 -17.29 -0.15 -19.86
N ASP A 480 -17.04 0.91 -19.09
CA ASP A 480 -16.48 2.17 -19.55
C ASP A 480 -15.56 2.74 -18.45
N ARG A 481 -14.79 3.77 -18.80
CA ARG A 481 -13.86 4.45 -17.89
C ARG A 481 -14.52 4.94 -16.61
N ARG A 482 -15.73 5.53 -16.70
CA ARG A 482 -16.45 6.08 -15.54
C ARG A 482 -16.86 4.99 -14.56
N SER A 483 -17.31 3.85 -15.08
CA SER A 483 -17.71 2.69 -14.31
C SER A 483 -16.52 1.99 -13.69
N ALA A 484 -15.41 1.86 -14.43
CA ALA A 484 -14.14 1.35 -13.89
C ALA A 484 -13.62 2.23 -12.75
N LEU A 485 -13.68 3.56 -12.91
CA LEU A 485 -13.26 4.51 -11.86
C LEU A 485 -14.13 4.43 -10.60
N ARG A 486 -15.44 4.23 -10.75
CA ARG A 486 -16.34 3.99 -9.60
C ARG A 486 -15.94 2.72 -8.83
N ILE A 487 -15.58 1.66 -9.55
CA ILE A 487 -15.12 0.40 -8.96
C ILE A 487 -13.75 0.61 -8.29
N LEU A 488 -12.83 1.35 -8.91
CA LEU A 488 -11.52 1.68 -8.34
C LEU A 488 -11.67 2.36 -6.98
N LYS A 489 -12.48 3.42 -6.90
CA LYS A 489 -12.74 4.15 -5.65
C LYS A 489 -13.31 3.23 -4.57
N SER A 490 -14.32 2.43 -4.93
CA SER A 490 -14.95 1.50 -4.01
C SER A 490 -13.98 0.42 -3.52
N ALA A 491 -13.08 -0.06 -4.39
CA ALA A 491 -12.08 -1.05 -4.03
C ALA A 491 -10.97 -0.43 -3.17
N LEU A 492 -10.47 0.75 -3.48
CA LEU A 492 -9.51 1.46 -2.62
C LEU A 492 -10.05 1.68 -1.20
N GLY A 493 -11.34 2.03 -1.07
CA GLY A 493 -12.00 2.17 0.23
C GLY A 493 -12.18 0.87 1.04
N GLN A 494 -11.97 -0.30 0.43
CA GLN A 494 -12.04 -1.60 1.12
C GLN A 494 -10.70 -2.08 1.67
N TYR A 495 -9.58 -1.45 1.27
CA TYR A 495 -8.28 -1.80 1.83
C TYR A 495 -8.21 -1.45 3.32
N GLN A 496 -7.63 -2.35 4.10
CA GLN A 496 -7.35 -2.12 5.51
C GLN A 496 -5.92 -2.56 5.78
N ILE A 497 -5.02 -1.60 6.00
CA ILE A 497 -3.61 -1.86 6.25
C ILE A 497 -3.18 -1.15 7.53
N VAL A 498 -2.61 -1.90 8.46
CA VAL A 498 -1.98 -1.37 9.68
C VAL A 498 -0.55 -1.88 9.76
N GLY A 499 0.39 -0.99 10.08
CA GLY A 499 1.83 -1.24 10.05
C GLY A 499 2.53 -0.04 9.41
N PRO A 500 3.24 -0.21 8.28
CA PRO A 500 3.81 0.91 7.55
C PRO A 500 2.72 1.84 6.98
N HIS A 501 3.07 3.11 6.78
CA HIS A 501 2.24 4.06 6.03
C HIS A 501 2.03 3.58 4.60
N THR A 502 0.90 3.97 4.01
CA THR A 502 0.57 3.60 2.63
C THR A 502 0.10 4.81 1.82
N ASN A 503 0.14 4.67 0.49
CA ASN A 503 -0.36 5.67 -0.45
C ASN A 503 -1.86 5.55 -0.77
N ILE A 504 -2.61 4.67 -0.11
CA ILE A 504 -4.02 4.39 -0.44
C ILE A 504 -4.91 5.64 -0.36
N ASP A 505 -4.79 6.44 0.70
CA ASP A 505 -5.59 7.66 0.84
C ASP A 505 -5.24 8.70 -0.22
N PHE A 506 -3.96 8.78 -0.62
CA PHE A 506 -3.54 9.59 -1.77
C PHE A 506 -4.19 9.10 -3.07
N LEU A 507 -4.20 7.79 -3.32
CA LEU A 507 -4.85 7.19 -4.49
C LEU A 507 -6.36 7.45 -4.53
N LYS A 508 -7.05 7.41 -3.38
CA LYS A 508 -8.49 7.72 -3.28
C LYS A 508 -8.80 9.16 -3.70
N ARG A 509 -7.97 10.11 -3.26
CA ARG A 509 -8.08 11.53 -3.64
C ARG A 509 -7.78 11.73 -5.11
N LEU A 510 -6.72 11.10 -5.61
CA LEU A 510 -6.34 11.16 -7.02
C LEU A 510 -7.46 10.62 -7.92
N ALA A 511 -7.99 9.44 -7.61
CA ALA A 511 -9.12 8.85 -8.32
C ALA A 511 -10.38 9.74 -8.28
N SER A 512 -10.47 10.65 -7.30
CA SER A 512 -11.56 11.60 -7.13
C SER A 512 -11.33 12.97 -7.70
N SER A 513 -10.14 13.25 -8.24
CA SER A 513 -9.82 14.53 -8.82
C SER A 513 -10.67 14.81 -10.09
N PRO A 514 -11.23 16.02 -10.26
CA PRO A 514 -12.05 16.36 -11.42
C PRO A 514 -11.32 16.15 -12.76
N ASP A 515 -10.04 16.54 -12.86
CA ASP A 515 -9.26 16.39 -14.10
C ASP A 515 -8.93 14.92 -14.38
N PHE A 516 -8.67 14.12 -13.33
CA PHE A 516 -8.50 12.68 -13.49
C PHE A 516 -9.80 12.02 -13.97
N ILE A 517 -10.95 12.40 -13.42
CA ILE A 517 -12.28 11.92 -13.86
C ILE A 517 -12.55 12.29 -15.32
N ALA A 518 -12.16 13.49 -15.76
CA ALA A 518 -12.30 13.95 -17.13
C ALA A 518 -11.33 13.25 -18.12
N GLY A 519 -10.25 12.64 -17.63
CA GLY A 519 -9.20 12.06 -18.46
C GLY A 519 -8.18 13.09 -18.97
N ASN A 520 -8.09 14.24 -18.29
CA ASN A 520 -7.11 15.29 -18.54
C ASN A 520 -5.79 14.94 -17.81
N VAL A 521 -5.14 13.88 -18.26
CA VAL A 521 -3.90 13.35 -17.62
C VAL A 521 -2.65 13.85 -18.33
N GLU A 522 -1.59 14.11 -17.56
CA GLU A 522 -0.25 14.47 -18.05
C GLU A 522 0.82 14.06 -17.03
N THR A 523 2.09 13.96 -17.44
CA THR A 523 3.17 13.51 -16.55
C THR A 523 3.46 14.43 -15.36
N GLY A 524 3.00 15.70 -15.43
CA GLY A 524 3.05 16.68 -14.35
C GLY A 524 1.79 16.71 -13.47
N PHE A 525 0.85 15.78 -13.62
CA PHE A 525 -0.47 15.82 -12.96
C PHE A 525 -0.37 15.99 -11.43
N ILE A 526 0.46 15.19 -10.76
CA ILE A 526 0.57 15.23 -9.28
C ILE A 526 1.11 16.58 -8.79
N ASP A 527 2.10 17.14 -9.50
CA ASP A 527 2.69 18.43 -9.13
C ASP A 527 1.71 19.59 -9.39
N LYS A 528 0.94 19.52 -10.48
CA LYS A 528 -0.09 20.51 -10.83
C LYS A 528 -1.27 20.50 -9.86
N HIS A 529 -1.69 19.33 -9.42
CA HIS A 529 -2.83 19.15 -8.50
C HIS A 529 -2.39 18.99 -7.04
N LYS A 530 -1.19 19.47 -6.67
CA LYS A 530 -0.59 19.24 -5.35
C LYS A 530 -1.49 19.71 -4.20
N ASP A 531 -2.03 20.92 -4.28
CA ASP A 531 -2.86 21.47 -3.19
C ASP A 531 -4.13 20.64 -2.96
N GLU A 532 -4.71 20.12 -4.05
CA GLU A 532 -5.88 19.24 -4.02
C GLU A 532 -5.53 17.87 -3.41
N LEU A 533 -4.50 17.22 -3.93
CA LEU A 533 -4.14 15.84 -3.58
C LEU A 533 -3.56 15.69 -2.17
N PHE A 534 -2.81 16.70 -1.70
CA PHE A 534 -2.18 16.72 -0.38
C PHE A 534 -2.93 17.57 0.66
N SER A 535 -4.13 18.05 0.32
CA SER A 535 -4.98 18.77 1.27
C SER A 535 -5.11 18.00 2.60
N LYS A 536 -5.00 18.72 3.72
CA LYS A 536 -5.23 18.13 5.04
C LYS A 536 -6.72 17.84 5.13
N VAL A 537 -7.08 16.57 5.18
CA VAL A 537 -8.39 16.18 5.71
C VAL A 537 -8.28 16.36 7.21
N GLY A 538 -8.64 17.55 7.69
CA GLY A 538 -8.85 17.75 9.11
C GLY A 538 -10.05 16.92 9.56
N LEU A 539 -10.12 16.66 10.87
CA LEU A 539 -11.37 16.31 11.56
C LEU A 539 -12.47 17.39 11.39
N GLU A 540 -12.20 18.45 10.62
CA GLU A 540 -13.00 19.65 10.34
C GLU A 540 -14.27 19.38 9.52
N ASN A 541 -14.46 18.17 8.96
CA ASN A 541 -15.81 17.66 8.74
C ASN A 541 -16.35 17.15 10.10
N GLU A 542 -16.61 18.11 10.99
CA GLU A 542 -16.77 17.95 12.46
C GLU A 542 -17.69 16.79 12.88
N ALA A 543 -18.74 16.50 12.10
CA ALA A 543 -19.65 15.40 12.42
C ALA A 543 -18.96 14.02 12.39
N MET A 544 -18.22 13.66 11.33
CA MET A 544 -17.69 12.30 11.17
C MET A 544 -16.40 12.01 11.93
N GLY A 545 -15.62 13.05 12.22
CA GLY A 545 -14.42 12.93 13.05
C GLY A 545 -14.78 12.48 14.46
N TYR A 546 -15.76 13.16 15.06
CA TYR A 546 -16.21 12.85 16.41
C TYR A 546 -16.82 11.44 16.52
N GLU A 547 -17.55 10.97 15.49
CA GLU A 547 -18.29 9.69 15.45
C GLU A 547 -17.32 8.53 15.61
N ARG A 548 -16.20 8.63 14.89
CA ARG A 548 -15.11 7.66 14.95
C ARG A 548 -14.30 7.77 16.23
N LEU A 549 -14.04 8.96 16.75
CA LEU A 549 -13.39 9.12 18.06
C LEU A 549 -14.23 8.49 19.19
N SER A 550 -15.54 8.63 19.11
CA SER A 550 -16.50 7.98 20.01
C SER A 550 -16.45 6.46 19.89
N GLN A 551 -16.37 5.92 18.67
CA GLN A 551 -16.16 4.47 18.47
C GLN A 551 -14.84 3.99 19.05
N VAL A 552 -13.74 4.72 18.85
CA VAL A 552 -12.42 4.37 19.39
C VAL A 552 -12.48 4.32 20.91
N ALA A 553 -12.98 5.36 21.57
CA ALA A 553 -13.10 5.40 23.02
C ALA A 553 -13.98 4.26 23.54
N LEU A 554 -15.16 4.06 22.95
CA LEU A 554 -16.06 2.98 23.34
C LEU A 554 -15.43 1.59 23.14
N SER A 555 -14.69 1.37 22.05
CA SER A 555 -14.01 0.11 21.78
C SER A 555 -12.92 -0.20 22.81
N ALA A 556 -12.16 0.80 23.25
CA ALA A 556 -11.12 0.64 24.26
C ALA A 556 -11.70 0.24 25.62
N ILE A 557 -12.82 0.84 26.04
CA ILE A 557 -13.54 0.46 27.27
C ILE A 557 -14.02 -0.99 27.19
N LEU A 558 -14.64 -1.35 26.06
CA LEU A 558 -15.16 -2.70 25.86
C LEU A 558 -14.06 -3.77 25.80
N LYS A 559 -12.88 -3.45 25.24
CA LYS A 559 -11.68 -4.31 25.23
C LYS A 559 -11.16 -4.55 26.65
N ASN A 560 -10.99 -3.50 27.45
CA ASN A 560 -10.49 -3.60 28.82
C ASN A 560 -11.42 -4.45 29.71
N ASN A 561 -12.73 -4.26 29.59
CA ASN A 561 -13.73 -5.04 30.34
C ASN A 561 -13.67 -6.55 30.00
N LYS A 562 -13.32 -6.92 28.76
CA LYS A 562 -13.12 -8.33 28.36
C LYS A 562 -11.83 -8.94 28.90
N SER A 563 -10.75 -8.18 28.96
CA SER A 563 -9.45 -8.67 29.47
C SER A 563 -9.56 -9.07 30.95
N LEU A 564 -10.29 -8.29 31.74
CA LEU A 564 -10.57 -8.58 33.16
C LEU A 564 -11.36 -9.88 33.35
N ASN A 565 -12.30 -10.18 32.46
CA ASN A 565 -13.10 -11.41 32.49
C ASN A 565 -12.35 -12.68 32.06
N ASN A 566 -11.28 -12.56 31.27
CA ASN A 566 -10.49 -13.70 30.79
C ASN A 566 -9.27 -14.01 31.68
N SER A 567 -8.79 -13.02 32.46
CA SER A 567 -7.67 -13.19 33.39
C SER A 567 -8.10 -13.78 34.75
N SER A 568 -9.41 -13.92 35.00
CA SER A 568 -9.96 -14.74 36.06
C SER A 568 -9.90 -16.24 35.70
N GLY A 569 -8.69 -16.80 35.68
CA GLY A 569 -8.44 -18.25 35.70
C GLY A 569 -8.86 -18.90 37.02
N ARG A 570 -10.08 -18.63 37.51
CA ARG A 570 -10.69 -19.32 38.64
C ARG A 570 -11.60 -20.40 38.09
N ASN A 571 -11.28 -21.65 38.43
CA ASN A 571 -12.07 -22.84 38.12
C ASN A 571 -13.56 -22.61 38.31
N SER A 572 -14.33 -23.17 37.38
CA SER A 572 -15.79 -23.10 37.25
C SER A 572 -16.54 -23.36 38.56
N THR A 573 -16.94 -22.30 39.27
CA THR A 573 -18.11 -22.23 40.18
C THR A 573 -18.39 -20.82 40.73
N SER A 574 -17.56 -19.81 40.46
CA SER A 574 -17.76 -18.48 41.04
C SER A 574 -18.58 -17.57 40.12
N PHE A 575 -19.85 -17.31 40.46
CA PHE A 575 -20.57 -16.13 39.98
C PHE A 575 -19.91 -14.88 40.60
N SER A 576 -18.81 -14.39 40.01
CA SER A 576 -18.27 -13.09 40.41
C SER A 576 -19.19 -12.02 39.80
N PRO A 577 -19.76 -11.10 40.60
CA PRO A 577 -20.51 -9.98 40.04
C PRO A 577 -19.62 -9.14 39.12
N TRP A 578 -18.29 -9.15 39.31
CA TRP A 578 -17.33 -8.38 38.50
C TRP A 578 -17.05 -8.96 37.11
N ASP A 579 -17.47 -10.21 36.85
CA ASP A 579 -17.37 -10.81 35.51
C ASP A 579 -18.50 -10.29 34.57
N ASN A 580 -19.49 -9.58 35.11
CA ASN A 580 -20.53 -8.92 34.32
C ASN A 580 -20.00 -7.55 33.81
N PRO A 581 -20.01 -7.27 32.49
CA PRO A 581 -19.60 -5.97 31.96
C PRO A 581 -20.44 -4.79 32.48
N GLN A 582 -21.62 -5.03 33.07
CA GLN A 582 -22.39 -4.01 33.80
C GLN A 582 -21.68 -3.54 35.08
N ASN A 583 -20.89 -4.42 35.71
CA ASN A 583 -20.22 -4.16 36.98
C ASN A 583 -18.76 -3.75 36.82
N ALA A 584 -18.16 -3.93 35.63
CA ALA A 584 -16.81 -3.45 35.31
C ALA A 584 -16.67 -1.91 35.32
N MET A 585 -17.80 -1.19 35.26
CA MET A 585 -17.88 0.26 35.42
C MET A 585 -18.69 0.65 36.68
N PHE A 586 -18.98 -0.29 37.60
CA PHE A 586 -19.77 0.01 38.79
C PHE A 586 -19.01 0.97 39.71
N GLN A 587 -19.65 2.09 40.02
CA GLN A 587 -19.21 3.02 41.04
C GLN A 587 -20.35 3.17 42.07
N PRO A 588 -20.05 3.19 43.37
CA PRO A 588 -21.07 3.47 44.38
C PRO A 588 -21.71 4.84 44.12
N ASN A 589 -23.04 4.88 44.01
CA ASN A 589 -23.85 6.10 43.89
C ASN A 589 -23.65 6.96 42.63
N THR A 590 -22.96 6.47 41.59
CA THR A 590 -22.79 7.18 40.30
C THR A 590 -22.96 6.24 39.11
N LEU A 591 -23.32 6.80 37.94
CA LEU A 591 -23.25 6.06 36.68
C LEU A 591 -21.77 5.91 36.29
N GLY A 592 -21.36 4.69 35.94
CA GLY A 592 -19.98 4.40 35.56
C GLY A 592 -19.48 5.30 34.42
N LYS A 593 -18.55 6.21 34.73
CA LYS A 593 -17.92 7.13 33.77
C LYS A 593 -16.44 6.76 33.60
N SER A 594 -15.98 6.69 32.36
CA SER A 594 -14.57 6.50 32.01
C SER A 594 -14.11 7.57 31.03
N VAL A 595 -12.92 8.14 31.25
CA VAL A 595 -12.36 9.19 30.40
C VAL A 595 -11.14 8.65 29.69
N ILE A 596 -11.12 8.74 28.36
CA ILE A 596 -10.02 8.25 27.53
C ILE A 596 -9.34 9.44 26.84
N PRO A 597 -8.06 9.70 27.11
CA PRO A 597 -7.27 10.63 26.32
C PRO A 597 -6.85 9.99 24.99
N LEU A 598 -7.14 10.67 23.89
CA LEU A 598 -6.84 10.27 22.52
C LEU A 598 -5.89 11.29 21.88
N LEU A 599 -4.90 10.80 21.14
CA LEU A 599 -4.05 11.62 20.27
C LEU A 599 -4.30 11.22 18.82
N VAL A 600 -4.68 12.18 17.98
CA VAL A 600 -4.96 11.98 16.55
C VAL A 600 -3.91 12.71 15.73
N ASP A 601 -3.38 12.04 14.69
CA ASP A 601 -2.35 12.57 13.78
C ASP A 601 -1.15 13.20 14.52
N ASP A 602 -0.78 12.62 15.67
CA ASP A 602 0.30 13.03 16.57
C ASP A 602 0.25 14.48 17.11
N ASN A 603 -0.77 15.25 16.77
CA ASN A 603 -0.81 16.69 17.04
C ASN A 603 -2.10 17.17 17.72
N ILE A 604 -3.23 16.44 17.59
CA ILE A 604 -4.51 16.88 18.16
C ILE A 604 -4.90 15.98 19.33
N LYS A 605 -5.09 16.59 20.50
CA LYS A 605 -5.47 15.89 21.72
C LYS A 605 -6.97 16.04 21.99
N TYR A 606 -7.63 14.90 22.17
CA TYR A 606 -9.01 14.80 22.61
C TYR A 606 -9.08 14.09 23.96
N LYS A 607 -10.06 14.47 24.78
CA LYS A 607 -10.53 13.64 25.90
C LYS A 607 -11.95 13.21 25.58
N VAL A 608 -12.21 11.91 25.63
CA VAL A 608 -13.54 11.36 25.37
C VAL A 608 -14.03 10.71 26.65
N ALA A 609 -15.08 11.26 27.24
CA ALA A 609 -15.74 10.68 28.40
C ALA A 609 -16.91 9.82 27.95
N VAL A 610 -16.98 8.60 28.44
CA VAL A 610 -18.05 7.63 28.13
C VAL A 610 -18.72 7.22 29.44
N THR A 611 -20.03 7.42 29.51
CA THR A 611 -20.85 7.14 30.69
C THR A 611 -21.86 6.06 30.35
N PHE A 612 -21.91 4.96 31.11
CA PHE A 612 -22.94 3.95 30.93
C PHE A 612 -24.29 4.45 31.45
N LYS A 613 -25.35 4.41 30.61
CA LYS A 613 -26.70 4.87 30.95
C LYS A 613 -27.60 3.74 31.42
N GLN A 614 -27.94 2.82 30.50
CA GLN A 614 -28.92 1.77 30.77
C GLN A 614 -28.80 0.58 29.80
N PRO A 615 -29.31 -0.61 30.17
CA PRO A 615 -29.47 -1.72 29.25
C PRO A 615 -30.56 -1.46 28.19
N PRO A 616 -30.43 -1.99 26.96
CA PRO A 616 -29.28 -2.71 26.42
C PRO A 616 -28.17 -1.74 25.96
N LYS A 617 -26.98 -1.82 26.60
CA LYS A 617 -25.69 -1.20 26.20
C LYS A 617 -25.80 0.22 25.60
N ILE A 618 -26.46 1.12 26.30
CA ILE A 618 -26.56 2.55 25.96
C ILE A 618 -25.50 3.31 26.73
N TYR A 619 -24.74 4.14 26.02
CA TYR A 619 -23.67 4.99 26.57
C TYR A 619 -23.90 6.44 26.16
N ASP A 620 -23.65 7.38 27.06
CA ASP A 620 -23.47 8.79 26.71
C ASP A 620 -21.98 9.07 26.51
N ILE A 621 -21.65 9.85 25.49
CA ILE A 621 -20.29 10.18 25.10
C ILE A 621 -20.16 11.70 25.01
N GLU A 622 -19.18 12.24 25.73
CA GLU A 622 -18.80 13.66 25.71
C GLU A 622 -17.38 13.77 25.15
N ILE A 623 -17.17 14.66 24.19
CA ILE A 623 -15.84 14.89 23.59
C ILE A 623 -15.37 16.30 23.97
N TYR A 624 -14.12 16.38 24.40
CA TYR A 624 -13.42 17.61 24.74
C TYR A 624 -12.17 17.71 23.87
N LYS A 625 -11.97 18.84 23.20
CA LYS A 625 -10.78 19.13 22.37
C LYS A 625 -9.85 20.09 23.10
N ALA A 626 -8.54 19.85 23.03
CA ALA A 626 -7.55 20.81 23.52
C ALA A 626 -7.12 21.75 22.38
N CYS A 627 -7.18 23.05 22.61
CA CYS A 627 -6.53 24.05 21.76
C CYS A 627 -5.04 24.12 22.13
N LEU A 628 -4.16 23.89 21.17
CA LEU A 628 -2.72 24.15 21.30
C LEU A 628 -2.44 25.46 20.57
N ASP A 629 -2.08 26.51 21.30
CA ASP A 629 -1.65 27.77 20.72
C ASP A 629 -0.31 27.59 19.99
N ASN A 630 -0.22 28.17 18.79
CA ASN A 630 0.83 27.98 17.77
C ASN A 630 2.26 28.43 18.14
N THR A 631 2.64 28.49 19.41
CA THR A 631 3.99 28.89 19.82
C THR A 631 4.81 27.68 20.25
N SER A 632 5.67 27.22 19.33
CA SER A 632 6.92 26.47 19.54
C SER A 632 7.00 25.66 20.83
N THR A 633 6.64 24.37 20.76
CA THR A 633 7.17 23.39 21.73
C THR A 633 7.14 22.00 21.10
N THR A 634 8.28 21.32 21.10
CA THR A 634 8.46 19.98 20.56
C THR A 634 7.66 18.94 21.34
N VAL A 635 7.06 18.00 20.60
CA VAL A 635 6.13 16.93 21.02
C VAL A 635 6.53 16.15 22.30
N PRO A 636 7.82 15.90 22.62
CA PRO A 636 8.17 15.18 23.85
C PRO A 636 7.88 15.96 25.15
N SER A 637 8.03 17.29 25.15
CA SER A 637 7.96 18.11 26.37
C SER A 637 6.55 18.31 26.95
N ILE A 638 5.51 18.01 26.17
CA ILE A 638 4.11 18.14 26.60
C ILE A 638 3.65 16.87 27.33
N LEU A 639 4.34 15.74 27.13
CA LEU A 639 3.95 14.48 27.75
C LEU A 639 4.32 14.43 29.23
N ASP A 640 5.47 14.99 29.60
CA ASP A 640 5.95 15.00 30.99
C ASP A 640 5.15 15.96 31.88
N ASN A 641 4.58 17.03 31.29
CA ASN A 641 3.82 18.05 32.01
C ASN A 641 2.32 17.74 32.18
N LEU A 642 1.82 16.63 31.61
CA LEU A 642 0.39 16.26 31.68
C LEU A 642 0.02 15.42 32.93
N ILE A 643 1.00 14.95 33.69
CA ILE A 643 0.80 13.98 34.79
C ILE A 643 1.01 14.62 36.18
N THR A 644 1.49 15.86 36.27
CA THR A 644 1.73 16.55 37.57
C THR A 644 0.95 17.85 37.68
N LYS A 645 0.12 17.96 38.71
CA LYS A 645 -0.76 19.11 38.99
C LYS A 645 0.00 20.44 39.18
N ASN A 646 -0.66 21.49 38.68
CA ASN A 646 -0.67 22.90 39.11
C ASN A 646 0.65 23.68 39.08
N ASP A 647 1.10 24.10 37.89
CA ASP A 647 0.90 25.50 37.43
C ASP A 647 1.59 25.79 36.08
N THR A 648 0.83 26.40 35.17
CA THR A 648 1.26 27.16 33.97
C THR A 648 2.10 26.48 32.87
N LYS A 649 1.45 25.57 32.14
CA LYS A 649 1.10 25.71 30.70
C LYS A 649 0.09 24.60 30.38
N VAL A 650 -1.12 24.77 30.92
CA VAL A 650 -2.22 23.82 30.78
C VAL A 650 -2.78 23.96 29.37
N ALA A 651 -2.84 22.88 28.60
CA ALA A 651 -3.71 22.85 27.43
C ALA A 651 -5.16 22.93 27.97
N GLU A 652 -5.77 24.12 27.91
CA GLU A 652 -7.17 24.29 28.27
C GLU A 652 -8.04 23.50 27.29
N PHE A 653 -8.79 22.54 27.81
CA PHE A 653 -9.85 21.88 27.05
C PHE A 653 -11.07 22.79 27.13
N THR A 654 -11.49 23.37 26.01
CA THR A 654 -12.61 24.32 25.96
C THR A 654 -13.93 23.57 25.86
N GLY A 655 -14.73 23.51 26.94
CA GLY A 655 -16.12 23.04 26.92
C GLY A 655 -16.37 21.62 26.37
N VAL A 656 -17.63 21.18 26.41
CA VAL A 656 -18.06 19.97 25.69
C VAL A 656 -18.26 20.36 24.23
N GLU A 657 -17.42 19.86 23.33
CA GLU A 657 -17.55 20.12 21.88
C GLU A 657 -18.84 19.51 21.34
N THR A 658 -19.16 18.28 21.76
CA THR A 658 -20.38 17.58 21.35
C THR A 658 -20.72 16.47 22.37
N THR A 659 -22.01 16.21 22.55
CA THR A 659 -22.55 15.08 23.34
C THR A 659 -23.38 14.16 22.47
N TRP A 660 -23.14 12.85 22.55
CA TRP A 660 -23.93 11.85 21.85
C TRP A 660 -24.35 10.68 22.72
N THR A 661 -25.49 10.11 22.36
CA THR A 661 -25.88 8.79 22.85
C THR A 661 -25.44 7.73 21.83
N ALA A 662 -24.66 6.77 22.29
CA ALA A 662 -24.20 5.62 21.53
C ALA A 662 -24.94 4.35 21.96
N THR A 663 -25.41 3.57 20.99
CA THR A 663 -25.94 2.22 21.24
C THR A 663 -25.15 1.20 20.44
N THR A 664 -24.88 0.04 21.04
CA THR A 664 -24.19 -1.06 20.36
C THR A 664 -25.18 -2.18 20.08
N THR A 665 -25.27 -2.61 18.82
CA THR A 665 -26.16 -3.73 18.45
C THR A 665 -25.49 -5.06 18.81
N PRO A 666 -26.18 -5.99 19.49
CA PRO A 666 -25.64 -7.30 19.82
C PRO A 666 -25.76 -8.23 18.60
N HIS A 667 -24.84 -8.13 17.64
CA HIS A 667 -24.59 -9.26 16.74
C HIS A 667 -23.52 -10.14 17.38
N SER A 668 -24.00 -11.30 17.85
CA SER A 668 -23.36 -12.27 18.74
C SER A 668 -23.31 -11.83 20.21
N SER A 669 -23.60 -12.77 21.10
CA SER A 669 -23.50 -12.71 22.56
C SER A 669 -22.08 -12.45 23.08
N GLN A 670 -21.18 -11.94 22.24
CA GLN A 670 -19.81 -11.56 22.53
C GLN A 670 -19.58 -10.14 21.99
N GLY A 671 -19.66 -9.12 22.84
CA GLY A 671 -19.37 -7.74 22.42
C GLY A 671 -17.95 -7.62 21.86
N ILE A 672 -17.77 -7.10 20.64
CA ILE A 672 -16.50 -7.06 19.90
C ILE A 672 -15.78 -8.42 19.86
N ASN A 673 -15.89 -9.16 18.76
CA ASN A 673 -15.08 -10.37 18.57
C ASN A 673 -13.63 -9.97 18.24
N LEU A 674 -12.90 -9.44 19.24
CA LEU A 674 -11.47 -9.18 19.18
C LEU A 674 -10.72 -10.52 19.29
N HIS A 675 -10.71 -11.30 18.21
CA HIS A 675 -9.69 -12.31 18.07
C HIS A 675 -8.40 -11.57 17.67
N ASN A 676 -7.33 -11.67 18.48
CA ASN A 676 -5.99 -11.20 18.12
C ASN A 676 -5.90 -9.71 17.73
N ASN A 677 -6.30 -8.79 18.62
CA ASN A 677 -6.12 -7.34 18.47
C ASN A 677 -6.90 -6.65 17.32
N SER A 678 -7.81 -7.31 16.59
CA SER A 678 -8.69 -6.66 15.61
C SER A 678 -10.12 -7.19 15.66
N GLY A 679 -11.11 -6.39 15.25
CA GLY A 679 -12.51 -6.84 15.18
C GLY A 679 -13.48 -5.81 14.60
N THR A 680 -14.65 -6.28 14.16
CA THR A 680 -15.73 -5.43 13.65
C THR A 680 -16.63 -4.91 14.78
N MET A 681 -17.00 -3.64 14.71
CA MET A 681 -17.89 -2.95 15.64
C MET A 681 -19.03 -2.25 14.90
N ILE A 682 -20.27 -2.59 15.27
CA ILE A 682 -21.47 -1.91 14.78
C ILE A 682 -22.05 -1.07 15.93
N SER A 683 -22.11 0.23 15.73
CA SER A 683 -22.66 1.18 16.71
C SER A 683 -23.56 2.19 16.03
N ASN A 684 -24.52 2.73 16.77
CA ASN A 684 -25.30 3.88 16.38
C ASN A 684 -24.88 5.07 17.26
N ILE A 685 -24.20 6.05 16.67
CA ILE A 685 -23.60 7.22 17.36
C ILE A 685 -24.11 8.46 16.65
N GLY A 686 -24.64 9.44 17.39
CA GLY A 686 -25.20 10.65 16.79
C GLY A 686 -26.37 10.39 15.82
N GLY A 687 -27.07 9.26 15.95
CA GLY A 687 -28.13 8.84 15.04
C GLY A 687 -27.64 8.14 13.76
N ARG A 688 -26.33 7.97 13.59
CA ARG A 688 -25.72 7.29 12.43
C ARG A 688 -25.28 5.88 12.80
N LYS A 689 -25.71 4.91 11.98
CA LYS A 689 -25.22 3.53 12.07
C LYS A 689 -23.85 3.43 11.40
N LEU A 690 -22.84 3.14 12.21
CA LEU A 690 -21.45 2.97 11.80
C LEU A 690 -21.09 1.48 11.88
N ASN A 691 -20.49 0.96 10.81
CA ASN A 691 -19.96 -0.40 10.76
C ASN A 691 -18.47 -0.31 10.48
N SER A 692 -17.64 -0.54 11.49
CA SER A 692 -16.20 -0.25 11.40
C SER A 692 -15.36 -1.45 11.80
N THR A 693 -14.21 -1.63 11.18
CA THR A 693 -13.16 -2.52 11.67
C THR A 693 -12.20 -1.73 12.54
N ILE A 694 -11.97 -2.20 13.76
CA ILE A 694 -11.06 -1.60 14.73
C ILE A 694 -9.87 -2.52 14.91
N VAL A 695 -8.66 -1.97 14.76
CA VAL A 695 -7.41 -2.71 14.86
C VAL A 695 -6.52 -2.04 15.89
N TYR A 696 -6.04 -2.81 16.86
CA TYR A 696 -5.06 -2.42 17.86
C TYR A 696 -3.68 -2.92 17.45
N SER A 697 -2.66 -2.08 17.57
CA SER A 697 -1.26 -2.46 17.42
C SER A 697 -0.46 -1.86 18.58
N SER A 698 0.28 -2.70 19.31
CA SER A 698 1.14 -2.23 20.40
C SER A 698 2.51 -1.81 19.89
N SER A 699 3.02 -0.67 20.34
CA SER A 699 4.36 -0.16 19.97
C SER A 699 5.45 -0.56 20.98
N GLY A 700 5.24 -1.59 21.80
CA GLY A 700 6.18 -2.01 22.86
C GLY A 700 6.36 -1.00 24.02
N SER A 701 5.71 0.17 23.94
CA SER A 701 5.55 1.15 25.02
C SER A 701 4.15 1.02 25.62
N SER A 702 3.88 1.64 26.77
CA SER A 702 2.57 1.66 27.47
C SER A 702 1.37 2.20 26.66
N LYS A 703 1.51 2.40 25.34
CA LYS A 703 0.56 3.06 24.44
C LYS A 703 0.11 2.09 23.35
N ASP A 704 -1.20 1.97 23.19
CA ASP A 704 -1.83 1.23 22.08
C ASP A 704 -2.13 2.19 20.93
N ASN A 705 -1.72 1.85 19.71
CA ASN A 705 -2.21 2.51 18.50
C ASN A 705 -3.49 1.80 18.03
N VAL A 706 -4.49 2.57 17.63
CA VAL A 706 -5.78 2.09 17.16
C VAL A 706 -6.06 2.66 15.77
N ALA A 707 -6.30 1.80 14.81
CA ALA A 707 -6.78 2.17 13.48
C ALA A 707 -8.27 1.83 13.35
N VAL A 708 -9.04 2.74 12.76
CA VAL A 708 -10.47 2.54 12.46
C VAL A 708 -10.72 2.65 10.97
N PHE A 709 -11.27 1.58 10.41
CA PHE A 709 -11.67 1.46 9.01
C PHE A 709 -13.19 1.41 8.91
N ASP A 710 -13.78 2.09 7.94
CA ASP A 710 -15.21 2.05 7.67
C ASP A 710 -15.54 0.92 6.69
N ASN A 711 -16.50 0.05 7.05
CA ASN A 711 -16.95 -1.06 6.23
C ASN A 711 -18.23 -0.71 5.42
N GLY A 712 -18.67 0.55 5.41
CA GLY A 712 -19.84 1.02 4.66
C GLY A 712 -19.67 1.01 3.13
N ILE A 713 -20.80 1.10 2.41
CA ILE A 713 -20.82 1.18 0.93
C ILE A 713 -20.29 2.56 0.52
N GLY A 714 -19.08 2.57 -0.06
CA GLY A 714 -18.43 3.79 -0.55
C GLY A 714 -17.49 4.41 0.49
N GLY A 715 -16.49 3.65 0.96
CA GLY A 715 -15.43 4.07 1.90
C GLY A 715 -14.57 5.24 1.41
N ASP A 716 -15.18 6.37 1.08
CA ASP A 716 -14.61 7.62 0.61
C ASP A 716 -13.85 8.36 1.74
N LEU A 717 -13.84 7.80 2.94
CA LEU A 717 -13.29 8.41 4.13
C LEU A 717 -11.94 7.81 4.47
N ASP A 718 -10.98 8.67 4.76
CA ASP A 718 -9.60 8.28 5.10
C ASP A 718 -9.56 7.40 6.37
N THR A 719 -8.50 6.59 6.48
CA THR A 719 -8.30 5.75 7.67
C THR A 719 -8.00 6.65 8.87
N LEU A 720 -8.73 6.45 9.98
CA LEU A 720 -8.46 7.21 11.20
C LEU A 720 -7.46 6.44 12.08
N HIS A 721 -6.26 7.01 12.24
CA HIS A 721 -5.25 6.51 13.18
C HIS A 721 -5.31 7.32 14.48
N VAL A 722 -5.48 6.62 15.60
CA VAL A 722 -5.59 7.21 16.94
C VAL A 722 -4.63 6.52 17.88
N LYS A 723 -3.85 7.28 18.62
CA LYS A 723 -2.99 6.77 19.68
C LYS A 723 -3.68 6.92 21.02
N LEU A 724 -3.85 5.80 21.72
CA LEU A 724 -4.36 5.79 23.09
C LEU A 724 -3.24 6.18 24.04
N LEU A 725 -3.44 7.27 24.78
CA LEU A 725 -2.54 7.67 25.85
C LEU A 725 -2.98 7.01 27.15
N ILE A 726 -2.87 5.68 27.22
CA ILE A 726 -3.11 4.97 28.47
C ILE A 726 -1.83 5.16 29.29
N ASP A 727 -1.83 6.18 30.15
CA ASP A 727 -0.87 6.19 31.24
C ASP A 727 -1.16 4.94 32.09
N GLN A 728 -0.16 4.10 32.32
CA GLN A 728 -0.26 3.05 33.32
C GLN A 728 0.23 3.65 34.63
N PRO A 729 -0.65 4.18 35.49
CA PRO A 729 -0.52 3.96 36.90
C PRO A 729 -1.46 2.83 37.28
N SER A 730 -0.99 1.96 38.16
CA SER A 730 -1.84 1.15 39.02
C SER A 730 -3.12 1.92 39.41
N GLU A 731 -4.25 1.28 39.17
CA GLU A 731 -5.60 1.67 39.61
C GLU A 731 -6.31 2.77 38.80
N TYR A 732 -7.49 2.38 38.30
CA TYR A 732 -8.58 3.20 37.81
C TYR A 732 -8.58 4.64 38.39
N TYR A 733 -8.42 5.65 37.53
CA TYR A 733 -8.76 7.03 37.89
C TYR A 733 -10.26 7.12 38.18
N SER A 734 -10.60 6.98 39.45
CA SER A 734 -11.87 7.40 40.04
C SER A 734 -11.73 8.88 40.41
N SER A 735 -12.11 9.79 39.52
CA SER A 735 -12.25 11.19 39.90
C SER A 735 -13.50 11.34 40.76
N ILE A 736 -13.30 11.40 42.08
CA ILE A 736 -14.31 11.80 43.05
C ILE A 736 -14.43 13.33 42.96
N GLU A 737 -15.51 13.83 42.37
CA GLU A 737 -16.02 15.17 42.70
C GLU A 737 -16.95 15.01 43.91
N ILE A 738 -16.44 15.31 45.09
CA ILE A 738 -17.29 15.63 46.24
C ILE A 738 -17.44 17.14 46.24
N ASP A 739 -18.61 17.59 45.79
CA ASP A 739 -19.12 18.90 46.16
C ASP A 739 -19.48 18.85 47.66
N GLN A 740 -18.64 19.43 48.50
CA GLN A 740 -18.99 19.75 49.88
C GLN A 740 -18.59 21.18 50.19
N GLN A 741 -19.61 22.02 50.21
CA GLN A 741 -19.62 23.32 50.87
C GLN A 741 -19.31 23.18 52.37
N HIS A 742 -18.53 24.14 52.88
CA HIS A 742 -18.29 24.52 54.29
C HIS A 742 -17.39 23.63 55.16
N ALA A 743 -16.15 24.08 55.39
CA ALA A 743 -15.69 24.60 56.70
C ALA A 743 -14.22 25.07 56.61
N ALA A 744 -13.95 26.26 57.15
CA ALA A 744 -12.62 26.85 57.24
C ALA A 744 -11.74 26.17 58.30
N SER A 745 -10.42 26.03 58.06
CA SER A 745 -9.32 26.47 58.94
C SER A 745 -7.94 25.94 58.49
N THR A 746 -7.05 26.88 58.14
CA THR A 746 -5.60 26.98 58.41
C THR A 746 -4.57 25.85 58.13
N ASN A 747 -3.50 26.31 57.47
CA ASN A 747 -2.07 25.95 57.51
C ASN A 747 -1.51 25.12 56.35
N GLY A 748 -0.76 25.82 55.50
CA GLY A 748 0.02 25.28 54.39
C GLY A 748 1.43 24.83 54.80
N GLY A 749 1.96 23.94 53.98
CA GLY A 749 3.36 23.52 53.92
C GLY A 749 3.56 22.74 52.62
N GLY A 750 4.22 23.35 51.64
CA GLY A 750 4.41 22.78 50.29
C GLY A 750 5.41 21.64 50.26
N ARG A 751 5.14 20.60 49.46
CA ARG A 751 6.05 19.48 49.16
C ARG A 751 6.60 19.63 47.74
N GLY A 752 7.92 19.80 47.60
CA GLY A 752 8.64 19.76 46.31
C GLY A 752 9.04 18.33 45.91
N LYS A 753 9.08 18.03 44.61
CA LYS A 753 9.60 16.75 44.08
C LYS A 753 11.12 16.76 43.95
N ALA A 754 11.74 15.62 44.23
CA ALA A 754 13.19 15.41 44.25
C ALA A 754 13.83 15.53 42.85
N LYS A 755 15.02 16.14 42.77
CA LYS A 755 15.84 16.26 41.55
C LYS A 755 16.65 14.98 41.26
N GLU A 756 17.18 14.88 40.05
CA GLU A 756 18.05 13.76 39.64
C GLU A 756 19.26 13.64 40.58
N GLY A 757 19.42 12.46 41.21
CA GLY A 757 20.41 12.21 42.27
C GLY A 757 19.87 12.27 43.69
N GLU A 758 18.64 12.76 43.92
CA GLU A 758 18.04 12.83 45.25
C GLU A 758 17.32 11.53 45.66
N ILE A 759 17.64 11.04 46.86
CA ILE A 759 17.08 9.85 47.47
C ILE A 759 15.94 10.25 48.41
N THR A 760 14.75 9.70 48.20
CA THR A 760 13.54 10.01 48.96
C THR A 760 13.10 8.86 49.87
N ALA A 761 12.30 9.17 50.88
CA ALA A 761 11.68 8.18 51.75
C ALA A 761 10.62 7.38 50.96
N PRO A 762 10.76 6.05 50.83
CA PRO A 762 9.82 5.22 50.06
C PRO A 762 8.45 5.09 50.73
N MET A 763 8.36 5.41 52.02
CA MET A 763 7.14 5.41 52.81
C MET A 763 7.33 6.27 54.06
N SER A 764 6.23 6.69 54.68
CA SER A 764 6.28 7.40 55.96
C SER A 764 6.98 6.54 57.02
N SER A 765 8.11 7.01 57.53
CA SER A 765 9.04 6.21 58.33
C SER A 765 9.87 7.08 59.27
N ARG A 766 10.43 6.48 60.34
CA ARG A 766 11.36 7.14 61.25
C ARG A 766 12.80 6.81 60.85
N ILE A 767 13.68 7.81 60.75
CA ILE A 767 15.10 7.57 60.43
C ILE A 767 15.80 6.96 61.64
N THR A 768 16.34 5.75 61.54
CA THR A 768 17.03 5.07 62.64
C THR A 768 18.54 5.19 62.57
N GLN A 769 19.13 5.18 61.37
CA GLN A 769 20.58 5.36 61.18
C GLN A 769 20.93 5.99 59.84
N ILE A 770 22.01 6.76 59.82
CA ILE A 770 22.61 7.34 58.60
C ILE A 770 24.10 6.98 58.59
N PRO A 771 24.49 5.83 58.00
CA PRO A 771 25.88 5.35 58.02
C PRO A 771 26.84 6.07 57.05
N VAL A 772 26.37 7.04 56.27
CA VAL A 772 27.18 7.81 55.30
C VAL A 772 27.34 9.27 55.70
N LYS A 773 28.43 9.91 55.25
CA LYS A 773 28.71 11.33 55.50
C LYS A 773 28.70 12.13 54.19
N PRO A 774 28.34 13.43 54.21
CA PRO A 774 28.53 14.31 53.06
C PRO A 774 29.97 14.25 52.52
N GLY A 775 30.11 14.18 51.20
CA GLY A 775 31.37 14.01 50.48
C GLY A 775 31.92 12.57 50.43
N GLN A 776 31.24 11.59 51.03
CA GLN A 776 31.67 10.19 50.99
C GLN A 776 31.35 9.56 49.63
N LYS A 777 32.34 8.87 49.04
CA LYS A 777 32.11 8.07 47.83
C LYS A 777 31.25 6.85 48.16
N VAL A 778 30.21 6.62 47.36
CA VAL A 778 29.30 5.48 47.47
C VAL A 778 29.23 4.71 46.16
N GLU A 779 29.22 3.39 46.25
CA GLU A 779 29.05 2.46 45.13
C GLU A 779 27.62 1.87 45.15
N PRO A 780 27.08 1.40 44.02
CA PRO A 780 25.74 0.81 43.97
C PRO A 780 25.57 -0.32 44.99
N GLY A 781 24.47 -0.30 45.74
CA GLY A 781 24.17 -1.28 46.79
C GLY A 781 24.72 -0.94 48.18
N MET A 782 25.58 0.09 48.33
CA MET A 782 26.01 0.59 49.65
C MET A 782 24.82 1.18 50.42
N VAL A 783 24.80 0.91 51.73
CA VAL A 783 23.72 1.41 52.61
C VAL A 783 23.90 2.91 52.83
N LEU A 784 22.81 3.65 52.64
CA LEU A 784 22.78 5.10 52.78
C LEU A 784 22.04 5.54 54.05
N ILE A 785 20.82 5.02 54.26
CA ILE A 785 19.97 5.34 55.40
C ILE A 785 19.18 4.09 55.81
N ILE A 786 18.97 3.90 57.10
CA ILE A 786 18.06 2.89 57.65
C ILE A 786 16.86 3.62 58.26
N VAL A 787 15.66 3.18 57.90
CA VAL A 787 14.40 3.75 58.36
C VAL A 787 13.51 2.68 58.98
N GLU A 788 12.79 3.00 60.05
CA GLU A 788 11.82 2.12 60.68
C GLU A 788 10.41 2.51 60.27
N ALA A 789 9.67 1.56 59.69
CA ALA A 789 8.26 1.69 59.41
C ALA A 789 7.54 0.41 59.86
N MET A 790 6.38 0.56 60.51
CA MET A 790 5.57 -0.58 60.97
C MET A 790 6.35 -1.59 61.84
N LYS A 791 7.26 -1.11 62.71
CA LYS A 791 8.16 -1.91 63.59
C LYS A 791 9.17 -2.80 62.84
N MET A 792 9.46 -2.49 61.58
CA MET A 792 10.49 -3.15 60.80
C MET A 792 11.48 -2.13 60.22
N GLU A 793 12.76 -2.50 60.22
CA GLU A 793 13.82 -1.69 59.60
C GLU A 793 13.91 -1.95 58.10
N ASN A 794 13.86 -0.87 57.32
CA ASN A 794 14.04 -0.84 55.87
C ASN A 794 15.34 -0.11 55.54
N ILE A 795 16.16 -0.73 54.70
CA ILE A 795 17.50 -0.24 54.36
C ILE A 795 17.46 0.42 52.98
N ILE A 796 17.73 1.72 52.92
CA ILE A 796 17.84 2.50 51.70
C ILE A 796 19.28 2.44 51.20
N ARG A 797 19.47 2.01 49.95
CA ARG A 797 20.78 1.76 49.32
C ARG A 797 21.00 2.65 48.09
N ALA A 798 22.26 2.91 47.76
CA ALA A 798 22.63 3.66 46.57
C ALA A 798 22.24 2.90 45.28
N GLN A 799 21.54 3.56 44.36
CA GLN A 799 21.16 2.98 43.06
C GLN A 799 22.24 3.16 41.98
N SER A 800 23.14 4.14 42.16
CA SER A 800 24.25 4.45 41.27
C SER A 800 25.50 4.85 42.06
N ALA A 801 26.68 4.76 41.43
CA ALA A 801 27.93 5.25 42.02
C ALA A 801 27.94 6.79 42.04
N GLY A 802 28.52 7.39 43.09
CA GLY A 802 28.65 8.85 43.20
C GLY A 802 29.21 9.28 44.54
N TYR A 803 29.11 10.58 44.85
CA TYR A 803 29.46 11.15 46.15
C TYR A 803 28.20 11.61 46.86
N VAL A 804 28.07 11.30 48.16
CA VAL A 804 26.96 11.80 48.96
C VAL A 804 27.04 13.32 49.01
N GLY A 805 26.03 14.00 48.50
CA GLY A 805 25.89 15.45 48.57
C GLY A 805 25.41 15.88 49.96
N GLU A 806 24.33 16.63 49.99
CA GLU A 806 23.70 17.08 51.23
C GLU A 806 22.74 16.01 51.79
N ILE A 807 22.71 15.86 53.12
CA ILE A 807 21.79 14.98 53.86
C ILE A 807 20.76 15.87 54.55
N PHE A 808 19.48 15.69 54.21
CA PHE A 808 18.36 16.55 54.60
C PHE A 808 17.56 16.04 55.81
N CYS A 809 18.04 14.97 56.47
CA CYS A 809 17.39 14.34 57.61
C CYS A 809 18.40 13.93 58.68
N GLY A 810 17.94 13.85 59.93
CA GLY A 810 18.70 13.38 61.09
C GLY A 810 18.17 12.08 61.67
N VAL A 811 19.00 11.38 62.46
CA VAL A 811 18.56 10.17 63.20
C VAL A 811 17.50 10.56 64.23
N GLY A 812 16.33 9.91 64.16
CA GLY A 812 15.16 10.16 65.00
C GLY A 812 14.02 10.89 64.29
N ASP A 813 14.28 11.50 63.14
CA ASP A 813 13.29 12.29 62.39
C ASP A 813 12.18 11.42 61.79
N LEU A 814 10.97 11.98 61.71
CA LEU A 814 9.87 11.39 60.96
C LEU A 814 9.89 11.96 59.55
N ALA A 815 10.01 11.08 58.54
CA ALA A 815 9.96 11.44 57.14
C ALA A 815 8.65 10.95 56.54
N ASP A 816 7.97 11.81 55.80
CA ASP A 816 6.78 11.42 55.02
C ASP A 816 7.18 10.75 53.70
N GLU A 817 6.29 9.92 53.15
CA GLU A 817 6.49 9.32 51.83
C GLU A 817 6.81 10.39 50.76
N GLY A 818 7.90 10.18 50.03
CA GLY A 818 8.40 11.07 48.99
C GLY A 818 9.26 12.25 49.50
N GLN A 819 9.46 12.39 50.81
CA GLN A 819 10.36 13.42 51.36
C GLN A 819 11.82 13.12 51.00
N VAL A 820 12.55 14.14 50.53
CA VAL A 820 13.97 14.01 50.20
C VAL A 820 14.80 13.80 51.47
N LEU A 821 15.63 12.76 51.47
CA LEU A 821 16.46 12.36 52.60
C LEU A 821 17.94 12.72 52.41
N LEU A 822 18.48 12.55 51.20
CA LEU A 822 19.83 12.97 50.82
C LEU A 822 19.98 13.08 49.31
N SER A 823 21.10 13.62 48.84
CA SER A 823 21.48 13.67 47.41
C SER A 823 22.77 12.90 47.10
N ILE A 824 22.91 12.43 45.86
CA ILE A 824 24.10 11.79 45.30
C ILE A 824 24.48 12.53 44.02
N GLU A 825 25.72 13.02 43.97
CA GLU A 825 26.27 13.76 42.83
C GLU A 825 27.27 12.89 42.06
N ALA A 826 27.23 12.96 40.72
CA ALA A 826 28.03 12.12 39.83
C ALA A 826 29.51 12.54 39.72
N ASP A 827 29.86 13.80 40.01
CA ASP A 827 31.24 14.31 39.94
C ASP A 827 31.42 15.59 40.78
N LYS A 828 32.05 15.47 41.97
CA LYS A 828 32.75 16.56 42.69
C LYS A 828 33.55 16.02 43.88
N SER A 829 34.84 16.34 43.93
CA SER A 829 35.69 16.28 45.13
C SER A 829 35.16 17.22 46.24
N PRO A 830 35.45 16.97 47.54
CA PRO A 830 34.66 17.51 48.66
C PRO A 830 34.69 19.04 48.76
N PRO A 831 33.60 19.70 49.20
CA PRO A 831 33.56 21.15 49.38
C PRO A 831 34.42 21.60 50.57
N SER A 832 35.18 22.69 50.37
CA SER A 832 36.03 23.34 51.39
C SER A 832 35.20 24.13 52.43
N PRO A 833 35.72 24.36 53.66
CA PRO A 833 34.98 25.01 54.74
C PRO A 833 34.64 26.47 54.43
N LYS A 834 33.45 26.93 54.86
CA LYS A 834 32.93 28.28 54.66
C LYS A 834 33.83 29.35 55.31
N ASP A 835 34.34 30.29 54.52
CA ASP A 835 34.95 31.52 55.02
C ASP A 835 33.86 32.49 55.51
N THR A 836 33.98 32.84 56.79
CA THR A 836 33.34 33.96 57.47
C THR A 836 33.91 35.30 57.02
N THR A 837 33.13 36.37 57.19
CA THR A 837 33.47 37.82 57.04
C THR A 837 33.33 38.37 55.60
N SER A 838 32.77 39.55 55.32
CA SER A 838 32.32 40.69 56.13
C SER A 838 31.37 41.57 55.30
N ALA A 839 30.41 42.19 55.97
CA ALA A 839 29.79 43.43 55.51
C ALA A 839 30.86 44.54 55.37
N ALA A 840 30.77 45.36 54.33
CA ALA A 840 30.80 46.83 54.39
C ALA A 840 31.02 47.45 53.00
N ASN A 841 30.01 48.20 52.56
CA ASN A 841 30.06 49.53 51.91
C ASN A 841 31.03 49.83 50.76
N GLY A 842 30.48 50.47 49.73
CA GLY A 842 31.07 51.69 49.17
C GLY A 842 31.13 51.76 47.65
N ASP A 843 30.32 52.66 47.11
CA ASP A 843 30.21 53.11 45.71
C ASP A 843 31.52 53.26 44.91
N CYS A 844 31.49 52.85 43.63
CA CYS A 844 31.73 53.65 42.42
C CYS A 844 31.44 52.82 41.16
#